data_AF-A0A238Z739-F1
#
_entry.id   AF-A0A238Z739-F1
#
_cell.length_a   1.000
_cell.length_b   1.000
_cell.length_c   1.000
_cell.angle_alpha   90.00
_cell.angle_beta   90.00
_cell.angle_gamma   90.00
#
_symmetry.space_group_name_H-M   'P 1'
#
loop_
_entity.id
_entity.type
_entity.pdbx_description
1 polymer ?
#
loop_
_entity_poly.entity_id
_entity_poly.type
_entity_poly.pdbx_seq_one_letter_code
_entity_poly.pdbx_strand_id
1 'polypeptide(L)'
;MTIPTYNYFKLIQKLAFVFILTTIISCANNGTSERSQTNINENWSYLENDSEELPNTKAKEWQSISLPHSWNSTDVTDLEPGYRRNASWYAKTLAINNVVPNQNYFLYFEGANINTQVYVNGKQAGAHIGGYIGFEIDITKFIHSGNNEILVRVDNGYDPEVIPSQKSDFFIFGGITRDVWLVTKPNTHIGNIQITTPTVSNEKASLSIKTILNNVKNLTSLTLKASLLNPKGNEVATQSVPVSEATTTILFDEIVNPELWDTTNPNLYTVSVSLVENNEVKDQVEDKVGFRWFEFVKNGPFYLNGKRLLLRGTHRHEEHAGVGAAMSNQQHRADMELIKEMGANFVRLAHYPQDPEVYKACDELGILVWDELPWCRGGVGNDTWKTNAKNMLSEIITQNYNHPSVIIWSLGNEIYWLPDFEGGDERTEINTFLTELNNLSHKLDPARKTAIRKYYEGSHIVDVFSPSIWSGWYSGSYKSYQKAIDKYKKEYNHFLHAEYGGSSHVGRHSENPITGEGLIKADGWEEAIVQTKVANIAQIGDWSENYIVDLFDWHLRISETDPTFVGNIQWAFKDFGTPLRPENDIPYMNQKGLVDRNGNPKDAFYVFKSYWSDVPFTYIESHTWTERQGPKDLARTISVYSNCDKVAFYHNDQFLGEKERDITKFPASGLTWDVNFTEGENKLVAVGLPTNGSQVSDTLAVNYRFKKNGAAKDLELSYKLLENGNYLVTAIAVDSKGMRCLDYEKRVYFQCLSGGELLKSQGTPTGSESIGMSNGKASIEVIPSGANKKIEVMVLNQSFKGTYLTIER
;
A
#
# COMPACT_ATOMS: atom_id res chain seq x y z
N MET A 1 39.73 8.13 -16.81
CA MET A 1 39.89 9.49 -16.27
C MET A 1 38.73 9.69 -15.31
N THR A 2 39.06 9.73 -14.03
CA THR A 2 38.19 9.39 -12.89
C THR A 2 37.22 10.51 -12.52
N ILE A 3 35.96 10.14 -12.33
CA ILE A 3 34.84 10.94 -11.81
C ILE A 3 34.97 11.01 -10.29
N PRO A 4 34.79 12.18 -9.62
CA PRO A 4 34.59 12.21 -8.18
C PRO A 4 33.10 12.29 -7.84
N THR A 5 32.68 11.33 -7.03
CA THR A 5 31.51 11.36 -6.15
C THR A 5 31.67 12.45 -5.09
N TYR A 6 30.58 13.14 -4.72
CA TYR A 6 30.55 14.00 -3.54
C TYR A 6 29.45 13.57 -2.57
N ASN A 7 29.90 12.88 -1.51
CA ASN A 7 29.35 12.96 -0.17
C ASN A 7 29.47 14.41 0.35
N TYR A 8 28.48 14.89 1.10
CA TYR A 8 28.71 15.94 2.08
C TYR A 8 27.95 15.66 3.39
N PHE A 9 28.70 15.20 4.39
CA PHE A 9 28.41 15.47 5.80
C PHE A 9 29.70 15.98 6.48
N LYS A 10 29.59 17.18 7.09
CA LYS A 10 30.33 17.77 8.23
C LYS A 10 31.84 18.15 8.11
N LEU A 11 32.16 19.36 8.59
CA LEU A 11 33.33 19.66 9.48
C LEU A 11 33.13 21.05 10.17
N ILE A 12 32.81 21.24 11.47
CA ILE A 12 33.48 21.00 12.79
C ILE A 12 34.32 22.20 13.30
N GLN A 13 34.11 22.61 14.56
CA GLN A 13 35.08 22.69 15.71
C GLN A 13 34.64 23.79 16.72
N LYS A 14 34.63 23.62 18.05
CA LYS A 14 35.09 22.55 18.97
C LYS A 14 34.63 22.87 20.40
N LEU A 15 34.59 21.83 21.25
CA LEU A 15 34.84 21.80 22.70
C LEU A 15 33.81 22.44 23.66
N ALA A 16 32.95 21.60 24.23
CA ALA A 16 32.79 21.49 25.68
C ALA A 16 32.21 20.11 26.03
N PHE A 17 33.08 19.28 26.63
CA PHE A 17 32.74 18.06 27.33
C PHE A 17 31.89 18.43 28.55
N VAL A 18 30.63 17.98 28.63
CA VAL A 18 29.92 17.88 29.91
C VAL A 18 29.22 16.52 29.95
N PHE A 19 29.82 15.65 30.76
CA PHE A 19 29.19 14.51 31.39
C PHE A 19 27.83 14.91 31.96
N ILE A 20 26.73 14.35 31.46
CA ILE A 20 25.50 14.25 32.25
C ILE A 20 25.47 12.82 32.80
N LEU A 21 25.86 12.76 34.07
CA LEU A 21 25.68 11.64 34.97
C LEU A 21 24.26 11.08 34.81
N THR A 22 24.17 9.81 34.44
CA THR A 22 23.04 8.95 34.79
C THR A 22 22.98 8.87 36.32
N THR A 23 22.21 9.75 36.95
CA THR A 23 21.78 9.53 38.33
C THR A 23 20.78 8.39 38.34
N ILE A 24 21.30 7.19 38.56
CA ILE A 24 20.56 6.07 39.15
C ILE A 24 20.18 6.54 40.56
N ILE A 25 19.02 7.17 40.69
CA ILE A 25 18.35 7.27 41.98
C ILE A 25 17.71 5.91 42.20
N SER A 26 18.43 5.05 42.91
CA SER A 26 17.86 3.89 43.58
C SER A 26 16.93 4.41 44.68
N CYS A 27 15.70 4.75 44.29
CA CYS A 27 14.58 4.71 45.20
C CYS A 27 14.12 3.25 45.25
N ALA A 28 13.99 2.71 46.45
CA ALA A 28 13.40 1.40 46.66
C ALA A 28 12.05 1.33 45.93
N ASN A 29 11.93 0.41 44.96
CA ASN A 29 10.68 0.10 44.27
C ASN A 29 9.65 -0.38 45.30
N ASN A 30 8.82 0.54 45.79
CA ASN A 30 7.47 0.18 46.18
C ASN A 30 6.74 -0.14 44.87
N GLY A 31 6.50 -1.42 44.59
CA GLY A 31 6.00 -1.91 43.31
C GLY A 31 4.65 -1.29 42.92
N THR A 32 4.70 -0.23 42.13
CA THR A 32 3.58 0.25 41.33
C THR A 32 3.45 -0.67 40.11
N SER A 33 2.25 -1.23 39.94
CA SER A 33 1.89 -1.98 38.74
C SER A 33 1.80 -0.97 37.61
N GLU A 34 2.76 -0.97 36.68
CA GLU A 34 2.78 -0.05 35.54
C GLU A 34 2.29 -0.74 34.27
N ARG A 35 1.60 0.03 33.42
CA ARG A 35 1.28 -0.40 32.07
C ARG A 35 2.56 -0.46 31.25
N SER A 36 2.75 -1.52 30.48
CA SER A 36 3.85 -1.62 29.52
C SER A 36 3.42 -2.37 28.27
N GLN A 37 4.10 -2.10 27.17
CA GLN A 37 3.91 -2.79 25.90
C GLN A 37 5.30 -3.07 25.32
N THR A 38 5.63 -4.35 25.14
CA THR A 38 6.94 -4.80 24.66
C THR A 38 6.76 -5.62 23.40
N ASN A 39 7.43 -5.24 22.30
CA ASN A 39 7.42 -6.03 21.08
C ASN A 39 8.13 -7.36 21.36
N ILE A 40 7.52 -8.47 20.95
CA ILE A 40 8.07 -9.80 21.19
C ILE A 40 8.34 -10.56 19.89
N ASN A 41 8.58 -9.88 18.78
CA ASN A 41 8.73 -10.48 17.45
C ASN A 41 10.00 -11.33 17.27
N GLU A 42 11.05 -11.09 18.05
CA GLU A 42 12.29 -11.85 17.93
C GLU A 42 12.17 -13.26 18.56
N ASN A 43 12.98 -14.20 18.09
CA ASN A 43 13.13 -15.54 18.68
C ASN A 43 11.83 -16.35 18.74
N TRP A 44 11.08 -16.36 17.63
CA TRP A 44 10.00 -17.31 17.42
C TRP A 44 10.49 -18.54 16.66
N SER A 45 9.71 -19.60 16.74
CA SER A 45 9.87 -20.79 15.92
C SER A 45 8.61 -21.05 15.11
N TYR A 46 8.76 -21.48 13.87
CA TYR A 46 7.69 -21.84 12.94
C TYR A 46 7.72 -23.34 12.64
N LEU A 47 6.54 -23.97 12.58
CA LEU A 47 6.36 -25.35 12.17
C LEU A 47 5.20 -25.43 11.19
N GLU A 48 5.51 -25.86 9.96
CA GLU A 48 4.51 -26.19 8.95
C GLU A 48 3.83 -27.52 9.30
N ASN A 49 2.78 -27.46 10.11
CA ASN A 49 1.98 -28.61 10.54
C ASN A 49 0.53 -28.15 10.75
N ASP A 50 -0.41 -28.80 10.11
CA ASP A 50 -1.83 -28.44 10.15
C ASP A 50 -2.63 -29.14 11.26
N SER A 51 -2.00 -30.05 12.01
CA SER A 51 -2.62 -30.77 13.12
C SER A 51 -3.28 -29.82 14.11
N GLU A 52 -4.45 -30.24 14.61
CA GLU A 52 -5.12 -29.58 15.73
C GLU A 52 -4.54 -29.99 17.09
N GLU A 53 -3.76 -31.08 17.13
CA GLU A 53 -3.05 -31.50 18.34
C GLU A 53 -1.86 -30.59 18.64
N LEU A 54 -1.59 -30.37 19.92
CA LEU A 54 -0.44 -29.58 20.35
C LEU A 54 0.88 -30.23 19.89
N PRO A 55 1.73 -29.50 19.14
CA PRO A 55 2.99 -30.04 18.66
C PRO A 55 4.03 -30.18 19.78
N ASN A 56 4.96 -31.13 19.62
CA ASN A 56 6.12 -31.23 20.51
C ASN A 56 7.16 -30.16 20.16
N THR A 57 7.32 -29.16 21.03
CA THR A 57 8.26 -28.03 20.85
C THR A 57 9.74 -28.40 20.90
N LYS A 58 10.08 -29.63 21.31
CA LYS A 58 11.46 -30.14 21.33
C LYS A 58 11.86 -30.88 20.04
N ALA A 59 10.94 -31.02 19.09
CA ALA A 59 11.23 -31.63 17.79
C ALA A 59 12.23 -30.76 17.00
N LYS A 60 13.03 -31.38 16.13
CA LYS A 60 14.04 -30.67 15.32
C LYS A 60 13.47 -29.96 14.08
N GLU A 61 12.17 -30.07 13.85
CA GLU A 61 11.47 -29.61 12.64
C GLU A 61 11.12 -28.11 12.68
N TRP A 62 11.21 -27.49 13.85
CA TRP A 62 10.92 -26.06 14.03
C TRP A 62 12.01 -25.19 13.40
N GLN A 63 11.58 -24.21 12.61
CA GLN A 63 12.43 -23.21 11.97
C GLN A 63 12.49 -21.94 12.81
N SER A 64 13.67 -21.41 13.07
CA SER A 64 13.81 -20.12 13.76
C SER A 64 13.38 -18.99 12.83
N ILE A 65 12.51 -18.10 13.33
CA ILE A 65 11.98 -16.95 12.59
C ILE A 65 11.93 -15.70 13.48
N SER A 66 11.73 -14.55 12.85
CA SER A 66 11.23 -13.35 13.52
C SER A 66 9.90 -12.96 12.92
N LEU A 67 9.04 -12.33 13.72
CA LEU A 67 7.79 -11.77 13.25
C LEU A 67 7.99 -10.34 12.72
N PRO A 68 7.12 -9.84 11.84
CA PRO A 68 6.02 -10.58 11.19
C PRO A 68 6.53 -11.70 10.26
N HIS A 69 5.71 -12.73 10.07
CA HIS A 69 6.04 -13.89 9.24
C HIS A 69 4.82 -14.41 8.47
N SER A 70 5.04 -14.76 7.20
CA SER A 70 4.08 -15.48 6.37
C SER A 70 4.74 -16.65 5.68
N TRP A 71 4.09 -17.82 5.70
CA TRP A 71 4.52 -18.96 4.88
C TRP A 71 4.25 -18.76 3.39
N ASN A 72 3.50 -17.71 3.04
CA ASN A 72 3.17 -17.34 1.66
C ASN A 72 4.11 -16.26 1.09
N SER A 73 5.32 -16.12 1.64
CA SER A 73 6.28 -15.08 1.20
C SER A 73 6.71 -15.22 -0.25
N THR A 74 6.77 -16.45 -0.78
CA THR A 74 7.20 -16.74 -2.16
C THR A 74 6.21 -17.56 -2.98
N ASP A 75 5.41 -18.45 -2.37
CA ASP A 75 4.54 -19.39 -3.11
C ASP A 75 3.40 -18.69 -3.87
N VAL A 76 3.03 -17.48 -3.47
CA VAL A 76 2.04 -16.63 -4.16
C VAL A 76 2.54 -16.10 -5.51
N THR A 77 3.84 -16.18 -5.76
CA THR A 77 4.47 -15.65 -6.98
C THR A 77 5.46 -16.63 -7.61
N ASP A 78 5.43 -17.89 -7.20
CA ASP A 78 6.17 -18.95 -7.88
C ASP A 78 5.41 -19.44 -9.13
N LEU A 79 5.88 -20.52 -9.73
CA LEU A 79 5.29 -21.09 -10.95
C LEU A 79 4.38 -22.28 -10.68
N GLU A 80 4.24 -22.71 -9.43
CA GLU A 80 3.36 -23.80 -9.04
C GLU A 80 1.92 -23.28 -8.93
N PRO A 81 0.94 -23.86 -9.63
CA PRO A 81 -0.41 -23.35 -9.58
C PRO A 81 -1.04 -23.43 -8.19
N GLY A 82 -1.40 -22.25 -7.66
CA GLY A 82 -2.05 -22.11 -6.37
C GLY A 82 -1.11 -21.47 -5.35
N TYR A 83 -1.47 -21.55 -4.08
CA TYR A 83 -0.64 -21.14 -2.95
C TYR A 83 -1.15 -21.88 -1.72
N ARG A 84 -0.31 -22.01 -0.70
CA ARG A 84 -0.62 -22.79 0.49
C ARG A 84 -1.74 -22.12 1.30
N ARG A 85 -2.84 -22.86 1.48
CA ARG A 85 -4.04 -22.51 2.24
C ARG A 85 -4.32 -23.56 3.31
N ASN A 86 -3.66 -23.46 4.46
CA ASN A 86 -3.78 -24.44 5.54
C ASN A 86 -3.26 -23.87 6.87
N ALA A 87 -3.27 -24.65 7.94
CA ALA A 87 -2.77 -24.23 9.24
C ALA A 87 -1.26 -24.45 9.44
N SER A 88 -0.69 -23.72 10.38
CA SER A 88 0.67 -23.93 10.88
C SER A 88 0.78 -23.47 12.34
N TRP A 89 1.87 -23.88 13.00
CA TRP A 89 2.15 -23.54 14.38
C TRP A 89 3.33 -22.59 14.52
N TYR A 90 3.22 -21.70 15.51
CA TYR A 90 4.29 -20.84 15.99
C TYR A 90 4.56 -21.12 17.47
N ALA A 91 5.82 -21.06 17.88
CA ALA A 91 6.22 -21.25 19.26
C ALA A 91 7.14 -20.12 19.75
N LYS A 92 6.97 -19.72 21.00
CA LYS A 92 7.87 -18.80 21.70
C LYS A 92 8.08 -19.25 23.14
N THR A 93 9.32 -19.15 23.62
CA THR A 93 9.58 -19.16 25.06
C THR A 93 9.60 -17.72 25.57
N LEU A 94 8.61 -17.34 26.38
CA LEU A 94 8.47 -16.02 26.97
C LEU A 94 9.00 -16.02 28.40
N ALA A 95 10.07 -15.28 28.65
CA ALA A 95 10.63 -15.11 29.99
C ALA A 95 9.92 -13.98 30.75
N ILE A 96 9.28 -14.32 31.88
CA ILE A 96 8.65 -13.36 32.80
C ILE A 96 9.35 -13.49 34.15
N ASN A 97 10.27 -12.56 34.46
CA ASN A 97 11.11 -12.66 35.66
C ASN A 97 10.30 -12.81 36.96
N ASN A 98 9.24 -12.02 37.11
CA ASN A 98 8.32 -12.11 38.23
C ASN A 98 6.90 -11.74 37.78
N VAL A 99 5.93 -12.60 38.08
CA VAL A 99 4.50 -12.27 37.91
C VAL A 99 4.10 -11.36 39.06
N VAL A 100 3.81 -10.10 38.74
CA VAL A 100 3.48 -9.07 39.73
C VAL A 100 2.04 -9.25 40.20
N PRO A 101 1.77 -9.30 41.52
CA PRO A 101 0.41 -9.34 42.04
C PRO A 101 -0.41 -8.14 41.56
N ASN A 102 -1.70 -8.37 41.24
CA ASN A 102 -2.62 -7.35 40.72
C ASN A 102 -2.18 -6.70 39.39
N GLN A 103 -1.46 -7.44 38.55
CA GLN A 103 -1.16 -7.07 37.16
C GLN A 103 -1.75 -8.13 36.22
N ASN A 104 -2.27 -7.66 35.09
CA ASN A 104 -2.79 -8.49 34.01
C ASN A 104 -1.79 -8.49 32.84
N TYR A 105 -1.69 -9.62 32.15
CA TYR A 105 -0.77 -9.85 31.05
C TYR A 105 -1.57 -10.29 29.83
N PHE A 106 -1.33 -9.64 28.70
CA PHE A 106 -2.00 -9.89 27.44
C PHE A 106 -0.98 -10.12 26.33
N LEU A 107 -1.33 -10.98 25.37
CA LEU A 107 -0.70 -10.98 24.06
C LEU A 107 -1.59 -10.16 23.12
N TYR A 108 -1.05 -9.08 22.57
CA TYR A 108 -1.70 -8.26 21.56
C TYR A 108 -1.11 -8.60 20.19
N PHE A 109 -1.94 -9.11 19.29
CA PHE A 109 -1.59 -9.37 17.91
C PHE A 109 -2.15 -8.23 17.06
N GLU A 110 -1.34 -7.57 16.25
CA GLU A 110 -1.82 -6.53 15.33
C GLU A 110 -2.52 -7.12 14.08
N GLY A 111 -2.25 -8.39 13.79
CA GLY A 111 -2.86 -9.15 12.69
C GLY A 111 -2.29 -10.55 12.56
N ALA A 112 -3.16 -11.54 12.38
CA ALA A 112 -2.79 -12.94 12.15
C ALA A 112 -3.84 -13.62 11.28
N ASN A 113 -3.45 -13.99 10.07
CA ASN A 113 -4.39 -14.40 9.04
C ASN A 113 -4.63 -15.93 9.04
N ILE A 114 -5.85 -16.44 9.19
CA ILE A 114 -7.13 -15.74 9.45
C ILE A 114 -7.75 -16.21 10.77
N ASN A 115 -7.72 -17.51 11.03
CA ASN A 115 -8.18 -18.10 12.27
C ASN A 115 -6.96 -18.36 13.17
N THR A 116 -6.99 -17.82 14.39
CA THR A 116 -5.88 -17.92 15.34
C THR A 116 -6.33 -18.58 16.64
N GLN A 117 -5.53 -19.50 17.16
CA GLN A 117 -5.70 -20.10 18.49
C GLN A 117 -4.41 -19.96 19.27
N VAL A 118 -4.51 -19.51 20.53
CA VAL A 118 -3.35 -19.25 21.39
C VAL A 118 -3.39 -20.17 22.61
N TYR A 119 -2.26 -20.81 22.88
CA TYR A 119 -2.05 -21.70 24.01
C TYR A 119 -0.84 -21.21 24.83
N VAL A 120 -0.96 -21.29 26.15
CA VAL A 120 0.09 -20.93 27.09
C VAL A 120 0.30 -22.09 28.05
N ASN A 121 1.53 -22.59 28.15
CA ASN A 121 1.90 -23.73 28.98
C ASN A 121 0.96 -24.93 28.80
N GLY A 122 0.65 -25.26 27.54
CA GLY A 122 -0.22 -26.37 27.14
C GLY A 122 -1.73 -26.16 27.35
N LYS A 123 -2.18 -24.97 27.73
CA LYS A 123 -3.61 -24.65 27.92
C LYS A 123 -4.06 -23.58 26.94
N GLN A 124 -5.24 -23.75 26.34
CA GLN A 124 -5.80 -22.74 25.45
C GLN A 124 -6.16 -21.47 26.23
N ALA A 125 -5.57 -20.34 25.83
CA ALA A 125 -5.79 -19.03 26.44
C ALA A 125 -6.86 -18.23 25.68
N GLY A 126 -6.99 -18.42 24.36
CA GLY A 126 -8.04 -17.79 23.56
C GLY A 126 -7.93 -18.06 22.06
N ALA A 127 -8.80 -17.43 21.28
CA ALA A 127 -8.86 -17.55 19.82
C ALA A 127 -9.44 -16.29 19.18
N HIS A 128 -9.21 -16.11 17.87
CA HIS A 128 -9.71 -15.01 17.06
C HIS A 128 -10.04 -15.48 15.64
N ILE A 129 -11.10 -14.90 15.04
CA ILE A 129 -11.48 -15.10 13.64
C ILE A 129 -11.45 -13.74 12.95
N GLY A 130 -10.56 -13.57 11.99
CA GLY A 130 -10.33 -12.33 11.27
C GLY A 130 -8.85 -12.03 11.18
N GLY A 131 -8.35 -11.76 9.97
CA GLY A 131 -6.91 -11.64 9.74
C GLY A 131 -6.32 -10.25 9.95
N TYR A 132 -7.10 -9.24 9.57
CA TYR A 132 -6.57 -7.92 9.24
C TYR A 132 -6.78 -6.87 10.34
N ILE A 133 -7.27 -7.27 11.50
CA ILE A 133 -7.56 -6.39 12.64
C ILE A 133 -6.91 -6.95 13.90
N GLY A 134 -6.48 -6.07 14.81
CA GLY A 134 -5.77 -6.50 16.01
C GLY A 134 -6.68 -7.14 17.06
N PHE A 135 -6.11 -7.98 17.93
CA PHE A 135 -6.85 -8.61 19.03
C PHE A 135 -5.95 -8.91 20.23
N GLU A 136 -6.53 -8.88 21.43
CA GLU A 136 -5.84 -9.18 22.69
C GLU A 136 -6.30 -10.52 23.28
N ILE A 137 -5.34 -11.33 23.76
CA ILE A 137 -5.60 -12.56 24.52
C ILE A 137 -5.05 -12.39 25.94
N ASP A 138 -5.94 -12.46 26.95
CA ASP A 138 -5.53 -12.44 28.37
C ASP A 138 -4.85 -13.76 28.75
N ILE A 139 -3.55 -13.68 29.06
CA ILE A 139 -2.72 -14.82 29.46
C ILE A 139 -2.45 -14.88 30.97
N THR A 140 -3.01 -13.95 31.75
CA THR A 140 -2.68 -13.73 33.17
C THR A 140 -2.77 -15.01 34.02
N LYS A 141 -3.78 -15.85 33.77
CA LYS A 141 -4.03 -17.08 34.55
C LYS A 141 -3.19 -18.28 34.11
N PHE A 142 -2.46 -18.15 33.00
CA PHE A 142 -1.75 -19.27 32.37
C PHE A 142 -0.24 -19.17 32.54
N ILE A 143 0.27 -17.97 32.85
CA ILE A 143 1.69 -17.72 33.06
C ILE A 143 2.16 -17.98 34.49
N HIS A 144 3.46 -18.15 34.64
CA HIS A 144 4.17 -18.20 35.91
C HIS A 144 5.52 -17.47 35.80
N SER A 145 6.18 -17.22 36.93
CA SER A 145 7.54 -16.66 36.93
C SER A 145 8.52 -17.63 36.25
N GLY A 146 9.48 -17.11 35.50
CA GLY A 146 10.40 -17.86 34.67
C GLY A 146 9.93 -17.97 33.22
N ASN A 147 10.26 -19.09 32.58
CA ASN A 147 9.96 -19.33 31.16
C ASN A 147 8.54 -19.87 30.98
N ASN A 148 7.78 -19.28 30.07
CA ASN A 148 6.45 -19.71 29.68
C ASN A 148 6.46 -20.10 28.20
N GLU A 149 5.85 -21.23 27.87
CA GLU A 149 5.69 -21.65 26.48
C GLU A 149 4.42 -21.03 25.90
N ILE A 150 4.58 -20.35 24.76
CA ILE A 150 3.48 -19.82 23.95
C ILE A 150 3.43 -20.61 22.66
N LEU A 151 2.26 -21.16 22.34
CA LEU A 151 1.98 -21.83 21.08
C LEU A 151 0.82 -21.12 20.39
N VAL A 152 0.96 -20.86 19.10
CA VAL A 152 -0.07 -20.19 18.30
C VAL A 152 -0.33 -21.02 17.05
N ARG A 153 -1.55 -21.51 16.88
CA ARG A 153 -2.00 -22.12 15.62
C ARG A 153 -2.66 -21.04 14.79
N VAL A 154 -2.18 -20.84 13.56
CA VAL A 154 -2.77 -19.89 12.61
C VAL A 154 -3.18 -20.65 11.37
N ASP A 155 -4.36 -20.33 10.84
CA ASP A 155 -4.99 -21.05 9.74
C ASP A 155 -5.60 -20.08 8.73
N ASN A 156 -5.09 -20.13 7.49
CA ASN A 156 -5.66 -19.41 6.36
C ASN A 156 -6.44 -20.33 5.44
N GLY A 157 -6.86 -21.53 5.86
CA GLY A 157 -7.64 -22.47 5.05
C GLY A 157 -8.86 -21.84 4.35
N TYR A 158 -9.39 -22.50 3.33
CA TYR A 158 -10.60 -22.01 2.67
C TYR A 158 -11.80 -22.16 3.60
N ASP A 159 -12.44 -21.02 3.89
CA ASP A 159 -13.67 -20.96 4.68
C ASP A 159 -14.61 -19.90 4.05
N PRO A 160 -15.73 -20.30 3.43
CA PRO A 160 -16.68 -19.34 2.86
C PRO A 160 -17.39 -18.50 3.93
N GLU A 161 -17.44 -18.94 5.20
CA GLU A 161 -18.08 -18.22 6.31
C GLU A 161 -17.23 -17.05 6.85
N VAL A 162 -16.00 -16.88 6.36
CA VAL A 162 -15.08 -15.82 6.77
C VAL A 162 -14.70 -14.97 5.57
N ILE A 163 -14.95 -13.67 5.67
CA ILE A 163 -14.55 -12.69 4.65
C ILE A 163 -13.04 -12.42 4.72
N PRO A 164 -12.34 -12.16 3.58
CA PRO A 164 -12.86 -11.99 2.22
C PRO A 164 -13.05 -13.29 1.44
N SER A 165 -13.85 -13.23 0.36
CA SER A 165 -14.01 -14.35 -0.58
C SER A 165 -12.67 -14.73 -1.23
N GLN A 166 -12.42 -16.03 -1.38
CA GLN A 166 -11.27 -16.55 -2.14
C GLN A 166 -11.25 -16.10 -3.60
N LYS A 167 -12.39 -15.65 -4.13
CA LYS A 167 -12.55 -15.18 -5.51
C LYS A 167 -12.13 -13.71 -5.68
N SER A 168 -11.62 -13.08 -4.62
CA SER A 168 -11.07 -11.72 -4.67
C SER A 168 -9.79 -11.66 -5.50
N ASP A 169 -9.50 -10.50 -6.09
CA ASP A 169 -8.31 -10.30 -6.95
C ASP A 169 -7.05 -9.98 -6.12
N PHE A 170 -6.84 -10.69 -5.00
CA PHE A 170 -5.66 -10.61 -4.13
C PHE A 170 -5.47 -11.93 -3.35
N PHE A 171 -4.26 -12.20 -2.86
CA PHE A 171 -3.99 -13.39 -2.04
C PHE A 171 -4.45 -13.23 -0.59
N ILE A 172 -5.00 -14.30 -0.02
CA ILE A 172 -5.31 -14.37 1.42
C ILE A 172 -4.12 -15.04 2.11
N PHE A 173 -3.10 -14.24 2.41
CA PHE A 173 -1.87 -14.69 3.08
C PHE A 173 -2.18 -15.37 4.41
N GLY A 174 -1.36 -16.32 4.82
CA GLY A 174 -1.42 -16.95 6.14
C GLY A 174 -0.19 -16.69 6.99
N GLY A 175 -0.38 -16.67 8.30
CA GLY A 175 0.68 -16.48 9.30
C GLY A 175 0.39 -15.34 10.27
N ILE A 176 1.35 -15.09 11.17
CA ILE A 176 1.31 -13.93 12.06
C ILE A 176 1.96 -12.78 11.29
N THR A 177 1.14 -12.09 10.49
CA THR A 177 1.58 -11.17 9.44
C THR A 177 1.88 -9.76 9.93
N ARG A 178 1.58 -9.44 11.20
CA ARG A 178 1.92 -8.15 11.84
C ARG A 178 2.53 -8.37 13.23
N ASP A 179 2.87 -7.30 13.92
CA ASP A 179 3.57 -7.36 15.20
C ASP A 179 2.78 -8.05 16.30
N VAL A 180 3.52 -8.66 17.24
CA VAL A 180 2.97 -9.22 18.48
C VAL A 180 3.64 -8.55 19.67
N TRP A 181 2.81 -8.14 20.63
CA TRP A 181 3.23 -7.42 21.82
C TRP A 181 2.84 -8.17 23.10
N LEU A 182 3.73 -8.18 24.08
CA LEU A 182 3.37 -8.45 25.47
C LEU A 182 2.90 -7.14 26.09
N VAL A 183 1.63 -7.09 26.49
CA VAL A 183 1.04 -5.93 27.14
C VAL A 183 0.78 -6.26 28.61
N THR A 184 1.32 -5.46 29.51
CA THR A 184 0.99 -5.54 30.94
C THR A 184 0.10 -4.37 31.32
N LYS A 185 -0.95 -4.63 32.08
CA LYS A 185 -1.88 -3.60 32.58
C LYS A 185 -2.09 -3.81 34.08
N PRO A 186 -2.27 -2.75 34.88
CA PRO A 186 -2.75 -2.90 36.25
C PRO A 186 -4.09 -3.65 36.28
N ASN A 187 -4.41 -4.38 37.35
CA ASN A 187 -5.67 -5.14 37.40
C ASN A 187 -6.88 -4.23 37.15
N THR A 188 -6.95 -3.09 37.86
CA THR A 188 -7.88 -2.00 37.58
C THR A 188 -7.21 -0.98 36.67
N HIS A 189 -7.70 -0.85 35.44
CA HIS A 189 -7.03 -0.07 34.40
C HIS A 189 -8.04 0.60 33.45
N ILE A 190 -7.54 1.56 32.68
CA ILE A 190 -8.28 2.25 31.63
C ILE A 190 -8.33 1.34 30.39
N GLY A 191 -9.53 1.09 29.86
CA GLY A 191 -9.70 0.44 28.56
C GLY A 191 -9.32 1.35 27.40
N ASN A 192 -9.79 1.02 26.20
CA ASN A 192 -9.59 1.88 25.04
C ASN A 192 -10.35 3.21 25.24
N ILE A 193 -9.70 4.32 24.87
CA ILE A 193 -10.32 5.63 24.90
C ILE A 193 -10.92 5.94 23.52
N GLN A 194 -12.17 6.38 23.48
CA GLN A 194 -12.82 6.88 22.28
C GLN A 194 -12.82 8.40 22.33
N ILE A 195 -12.15 9.02 21.35
CA ILE A 195 -11.97 10.47 21.27
C ILE A 195 -12.82 11.03 20.13
N THR A 196 -13.80 11.88 20.44
CA THR A 196 -14.62 12.57 19.44
C THR A 196 -14.39 14.07 19.48
N THR A 197 -14.56 14.75 18.34
CA THR A 197 -14.49 16.21 18.21
C THR A 197 -15.83 16.78 17.72
N PRO A 198 -16.87 16.89 18.57
CA PRO A 198 -18.24 17.14 18.12
C PRO A 198 -18.44 18.47 17.39
N THR A 199 -17.67 19.50 17.78
CA THR A 199 -17.66 20.80 17.10
C THR A 199 -16.22 21.18 16.79
N VAL A 200 -15.95 21.59 15.56
CA VAL A 200 -14.63 22.09 15.13
C VAL A 200 -14.85 23.25 14.16
N SER A 201 -14.08 24.31 14.36
CA SER A 201 -14.01 25.51 13.52
C SER A 201 -12.59 26.10 13.61
N ASN A 202 -12.32 27.19 12.90
CA ASN A 202 -11.02 27.87 13.02
C ASN A 202 -10.86 28.53 14.40
N GLU A 203 -11.96 28.93 15.03
CA GLU A 203 -11.95 29.70 16.27
C GLU A 203 -12.04 28.83 17.52
N LYS A 204 -12.76 27.71 17.44
CA LYS A 204 -12.99 26.81 18.58
C LYS A 204 -13.23 25.36 18.17
N ALA A 205 -12.86 24.45 19.07
CA ALA A 205 -13.25 23.04 19.00
C ALA A 205 -13.72 22.52 20.36
N SER A 206 -14.48 21.43 20.35
CA SER A 206 -14.79 20.63 21.54
C SER A 206 -14.21 19.23 21.40
N LEU A 207 -13.92 18.61 22.55
CA LEU A 207 -13.34 17.26 22.65
C LEU A 207 -14.12 16.45 23.68
N SER A 208 -14.49 15.22 23.35
CA SER A 208 -15.10 14.27 24.27
C SER A 208 -14.28 13.00 24.30
N ILE A 209 -13.86 12.60 25.50
CA ILE A 209 -13.10 11.37 25.74
C ILE A 209 -13.98 10.43 26.53
N LYS A 210 -14.36 9.31 25.92
CA LYS A 210 -15.14 8.25 26.57
C LYS A 210 -14.24 7.03 26.80
N THR A 211 -14.30 6.45 27.98
CA THR A 211 -13.55 5.22 28.30
C THR A 211 -14.36 4.29 29.19
N ILE A 212 -14.02 3.01 29.15
CA ILE A 212 -14.52 1.99 30.07
C ILE A 212 -13.35 1.58 30.97
N LEU A 213 -13.57 1.62 32.28
CA LEU A 213 -12.62 1.13 33.27
C LEU A 213 -12.85 -0.35 33.54
N ASN A 214 -11.78 -1.13 33.50
CA ASN A 214 -11.82 -2.57 33.66
C ASN A 214 -11.52 -2.97 35.12
N ASN A 215 -12.21 -4.03 35.59
CA ASN A 215 -12.05 -4.63 36.92
C ASN A 215 -12.08 -3.63 38.09
N VAL A 216 -13.00 -2.67 38.06
CA VAL A 216 -13.16 -1.69 39.15
C VAL A 216 -13.93 -2.31 40.32
N LYS A 217 -13.35 -2.24 41.53
CA LYS A 217 -13.99 -2.75 42.77
C LYS A 217 -14.59 -1.65 43.63
N ASN A 218 -13.95 -0.48 43.69
CA ASN A 218 -14.44 0.69 44.42
C ASN A 218 -14.31 1.93 43.52
N LEU A 219 -15.44 2.44 43.04
CA LEU A 219 -15.48 3.60 42.13
C LEU A 219 -15.20 4.91 42.88
N THR A 220 -15.61 5.00 44.15
CA THR A 220 -15.65 6.26 44.91
C THR A 220 -14.30 6.88 45.26
N SER A 221 -13.20 6.12 45.16
CA SER A 221 -11.83 6.60 45.40
C SER A 221 -11.09 7.02 44.12
N LEU A 222 -11.70 6.81 42.95
CA LEU A 222 -11.06 6.97 41.65
C LEU A 222 -11.42 8.29 40.97
N THR A 223 -10.44 8.90 40.30
CA THR A 223 -10.61 10.08 39.46
C THR A 223 -9.92 9.84 38.13
N LEU A 224 -10.56 10.21 37.02
CA LEU A 224 -9.89 10.29 35.73
C LEU A 224 -9.42 11.72 35.49
N LYS A 225 -8.13 11.88 35.19
CA LYS A 225 -7.54 13.16 34.77
C LYS A 225 -7.13 13.06 33.31
N ALA A 226 -7.65 13.94 32.47
CA ALA A 226 -7.23 14.09 31.09
C ALA A 226 -6.39 15.36 30.91
N SER A 227 -5.36 15.27 30.07
CA SER A 227 -4.57 16.40 29.59
C SER A 227 -4.53 16.37 28.07
N LEU A 228 -4.62 17.55 27.45
CA LEU A 228 -4.50 17.74 26.02
C LEU A 228 -3.23 18.52 25.74
N LEU A 229 -2.30 17.91 25.02
CA LEU A 229 -1.03 18.52 24.61
C LEU A 229 -1.12 18.89 23.14
N ASN A 230 -0.69 20.11 22.80
CA ASN A 230 -0.62 20.57 21.42
C ASN A 230 0.51 19.88 20.62
N PRO A 231 0.61 20.08 19.30
CA PRO A 231 1.64 19.46 18.47
C PRO A 231 3.08 19.78 18.90
N LYS A 232 3.29 20.85 19.67
CA LYS A 232 4.58 21.27 20.23
C LYS A 232 4.89 20.62 21.60
N GLY A 233 3.98 19.79 22.12
CA GLY A 233 4.11 19.10 23.41
C GLY A 233 3.70 19.95 24.62
N ASN A 234 3.08 21.12 24.44
CA ASN A 234 2.62 21.95 25.55
C ASN A 234 1.19 21.56 25.97
N GLU A 235 0.94 21.39 27.27
CA GLU A 235 -0.42 21.20 27.80
C GLU A 235 -1.26 22.46 27.55
N VAL A 236 -2.35 22.32 26.79
CA VAL A 236 -3.27 23.42 26.45
C VAL A 236 -4.60 23.33 27.19
N ALA A 237 -4.94 22.15 27.72
CA ALA A 237 -6.13 21.97 28.56
C ALA A 237 -5.97 20.75 29.47
N THR A 238 -6.62 20.78 30.63
CA THR A 238 -6.76 19.63 31.54
C THR A 238 -8.15 19.59 32.16
N GLN A 239 -8.65 18.38 32.42
CA GLN A 239 -9.92 18.13 33.08
C GLN A 239 -9.80 16.93 34.03
N SER A 240 -10.55 16.97 35.12
CA SER A 240 -10.62 15.86 36.08
C SER A 240 -12.06 15.54 36.43
N VAL A 241 -12.44 14.26 36.37
CA VAL A 241 -13.80 13.79 36.63
C VAL A 241 -13.76 12.66 37.64
N PRO A 242 -14.52 12.72 38.75
CA PRO A 242 -14.64 11.59 39.68
C PRO A 242 -15.33 10.42 38.97
N VAL A 243 -14.86 9.21 39.22
CA VAL A 243 -15.42 8.00 38.61
C VAL A 243 -16.65 7.58 39.40
N SER A 244 -17.84 7.80 38.82
CA SER A 244 -19.11 7.32 39.40
C SER A 244 -19.58 5.99 38.82
N GLU A 245 -19.16 5.68 37.59
CA GLU A 245 -19.55 4.50 36.83
C GLU A 245 -18.33 3.95 36.06
N ALA A 246 -18.37 2.67 35.68
CA ALA A 246 -17.27 2.06 34.92
C ALA A 246 -17.07 2.73 33.56
N THR A 247 -18.15 3.18 32.91
CA THR A 247 -18.05 4.03 31.72
C THR A 247 -18.03 5.49 32.16
N THR A 248 -16.98 6.21 31.79
CA THR A 248 -16.83 7.63 32.15
C THR A 248 -16.53 8.45 30.90
N THR A 249 -17.09 9.66 30.84
CA THR A 249 -16.85 10.63 29.78
C THR A 249 -16.24 11.90 30.37
N ILE A 250 -15.21 12.42 29.71
CA ILE A 250 -14.56 13.70 30.03
C ILE A 250 -14.80 14.65 28.85
N LEU A 251 -15.26 15.87 29.14
CA LEU A 251 -15.58 16.87 28.14
C LEU A 251 -14.64 18.07 28.25
N PHE A 252 -14.15 18.54 27.11
CA PHE A 252 -13.53 19.85 26.96
C PHE A 252 -14.43 20.67 26.04
N ASP A 253 -15.13 21.65 26.63
CA ASP A 253 -16.17 22.40 25.93
C ASP A 253 -15.62 23.43 24.94
N GLU A 254 -14.42 23.98 25.21
CA GLU A 254 -13.85 25.05 24.40
C GLU A 254 -12.32 24.99 24.35
N ILE A 255 -11.80 24.52 23.21
CA ILE A 255 -10.39 24.61 22.83
C ILE A 255 -10.29 25.79 21.84
N VAL A 256 -9.71 26.90 22.29
CA VAL A 256 -9.66 28.16 21.54
C VAL A 256 -8.53 28.12 20.51
N ASN A 257 -8.83 28.56 19.28
CA ASN A 257 -7.93 28.61 18.13
C ASN A 257 -7.15 27.29 17.92
N PRO A 258 -7.85 26.17 17.71
CA PRO A 258 -7.19 24.88 17.56
C PRO A 258 -6.31 24.86 16.30
N GLU A 259 -5.07 24.39 16.42
CA GLU A 259 -4.25 24.00 15.27
C GLU A 259 -4.95 22.85 14.52
N LEU A 260 -5.54 23.13 13.36
CA LEU A 260 -6.33 22.14 12.62
C LEU A 260 -5.44 21.09 11.97
N TRP A 261 -5.90 19.83 11.95
CA TRP A 261 -5.34 18.78 11.12
C TRP A 261 -5.79 18.98 9.67
N ASP A 262 -4.84 18.97 8.74
CA ASP A 262 -5.06 19.15 7.31
C ASP A 262 -4.07 18.27 6.52
N THR A 263 -4.36 18.01 5.24
CA THR A 263 -3.45 17.26 4.35
C THR A 263 -2.11 17.95 4.10
N THR A 264 -2.04 19.26 4.32
CA THR A 264 -0.80 20.05 4.22
C THR A 264 -0.13 20.29 5.57
N ASN A 265 -0.92 20.41 6.62
CA ASN A 265 -0.48 20.69 7.98
C ASN A 265 -1.14 19.67 8.92
N PRO A 266 -0.60 18.44 9.01
CA PRO A 266 -1.19 17.35 9.79
C PRO A 266 -0.93 17.53 11.30
N ASN A 267 -1.52 18.56 11.90
CA ASN A 267 -1.34 18.88 13.31
C ASN A 267 -2.03 17.82 14.20
N LEU A 268 -1.23 17.09 14.99
CA LEU A 268 -1.70 16.07 15.92
C LEU A 268 -1.49 16.51 17.37
N TYR A 269 -2.56 16.50 18.14
CA TYR A 269 -2.54 16.65 19.58
C TYR A 269 -2.31 15.30 20.24
N THR A 270 -1.89 15.32 21.50
CA THR A 270 -1.84 14.12 22.35
C THR A 270 -2.85 14.26 23.48
N VAL A 271 -3.73 13.28 23.61
CA VAL A 271 -4.64 13.13 24.75
C VAL A 271 -4.00 12.13 25.69
N SER A 272 -3.71 12.54 26.92
CA SER A 272 -3.23 11.66 27.99
C SER A 272 -4.28 11.56 29.09
N VAL A 273 -4.74 10.34 29.37
CA VAL A 273 -5.75 10.04 30.39
C VAL A 273 -5.12 9.20 31.48
N SER A 274 -5.15 9.69 32.71
CA SER A 274 -4.62 9.03 33.90
C SER A 274 -5.75 8.65 34.85
N LEU A 275 -5.71 7.41 35.36
CA LEU A 275 -6.56 6.93 36.44
C LEU A 275 -5.83 7.18 37.76
N VAL A 276 -6.42 7.98 38.64
CA VAL A 276 -5.81 8.44 39.88
C VAL A 276 -6.61 7.91 41.07
N GLU A 277 -5.91 7.37 42.06
CA GLU A 277 -6.47 6.98 43.35
C GLU A 277 -5.58 7.54 44.47
N ASN A 278 -6.16 8.24 45.45
CA ASN A 278 -5.41 8.82 46.58
C ASN A 278 -4.20 9.69 46.15
N ASN A 279 -4.35 10.46 45.07
CA ASN A 279 -3.29 11.28 44.43
C ASN A 279 -2.14 10.49 43.78
N GLU A 280 -2.26 9.18 43.61
CA GLU A 280 -1.31 8.36 42.87
C GLU A 280 -1.90 7.94 41.52
N VAL A 281 -1.10 8.04 40.45
CA VAL A 281 -1.48 7.50 39.13
C VAL A 281 -1.39 5.97 39.19
N LYS A 282 -2.51 5.31 38.92
CA LYS A 282 -2.63 3.85 38.88
C LYS A 282 -2.49 3.28 37.48
N ASP A 283 -2.93 4.03 36.47
CA ASP A 283 -2.80 3.66 35.07
C ASP A 283 -2.84 4.93 34.21
N GLN A 284 -2.23 4.88 33.02
CA GLN A 284 -2.23 5.97 32.06
C GLN A 284 -2.30 5.40 30.64
N VAL A 285 -3.07 6.05 29.79
CA VAL A 285 -3.16 5.77 28.35
C VAL A 285 -3.05 7.06 27.57
N GLU A 286 -2.42 6.99 26.41
CA GLU A 286 -2.26 8.12 25.50
C GLU A 286 -2.77 7.75 24.12
N ASP A 287 -3.33 8.72 23.42
CA ASP A 287 -3.70 8.59 22.01
C ASP A 287 -3.59 9.96 21.31
N LYS A 288 -3.65 9.94 19.98
CA LYS A 288 -3.59 11.13 19.13
C LYS A 288 -4.99 11.60 18.75
N VAL A 289 -5.11 12.90 18.51
CA VAL A 289 -6.32 13.50 17.95
C VAL A 289 -5.96 14.65 17.01
N GLY A 290 -6.68 14.75 15.90
CA GLY A 290 -6.59 15.89 14.98
C GLY A 290 -7.94 16.61 14.91
N PHE A 291 -7.93 17.93 15.09
CA PHE A 291 -9.13 18.74 14.94
C PHE A 291 -9.36 19.07 13.46
N ARG A 292 -10.44 18.51 12.89
CA ARG A 292 -10.84 18.75 11.50
C ARG A 292 -12.33 18.53 11.32
N TRP A 293 -12.90 19.16 10.30
CA TRP A 293 -14.23 18.83 9.79
C TRP A 293 -14.19 18.69 8.27
N PHE A 294 -15.12 17.93 7.72
CA PHE A 294 -15.21 17.73 6.28
C PHE A 294 -16.66 17.62 5.81
N GLU A 295 -16.87 17.84 4.52
CA GLU A 295 -18.19 17.80 3.90
C GLU A 295 -18.09 17.20 2.50
N PHE A 296 -18.97 16.24 2.21
CA PHE A 296 -19.30 15.82 0.85
C PHE A 296 -20.54 16.59 0.41
N VAL A 297 -20.38 17.53 -0.54
CA VAL A 297 -21.53 18.30 -1.04
C VAL A 297 -22.34 17.44 -1.99
N LYS A 298 -23.66 17.44 -1.81
CA LYS A 298 -24.59 16.75 -2.71
C LYS A 298 -24.40 17.20 -4.16
N ASN A 299 -24.09 16.25 -5.05
CA ASN A 299 -23.78 16.45 -6.47
C ASN A 299 -22.64 17.47 -6.70
N GLY A 300 -21.74 17.62 -5.72
CA GLY A 300 -20.72 18.65 -5.67
C GLY A 300 -19.38 18.15 -5.13
N PRO A 301 -18.45 19.07 -4.79
CA PRO A 301 -17.10 18.73 -4.39
C PRO A 301 -17.00 18.34 -2.90
N PHE A 302 -15.79 17.96 -2.49
CA PHE A 302 -15.43 17.72 -1.10
C PHE A 302 -14.77 18.96 -0.49
N TYR A 303 -15.04 19.20 0.80
CA TYR A 303 -14.40 20.24 1.59
C TYR A 303 -13.71 19.64 2.82
N LEU A 304 -12.50 20.12 3.12
CA LEU A 304 -11.80 19.89 4.38
C LEU A 304 -11.54 21.25 5.02
N ASN A 305 -11.90 21.40 6.30
CA ASN A 305 -11.72 22.64 7.05
C ASN A 305 -12.31 23.87 6.34
N GLY A 306 -13.47 23.70 5.69
CA GLY A 306 -14.18 24.74 4.95
C GLY A 306 -13.56 25.14 3.61
N LYS A 307 -12.49 24.46 3.16
CA LYS A 307 -11.83 24.68 1.87
C LYS A 307 -12.08 23.50 0.93
N ARG A 308 -12.36 23.78 -0.34
CA ARG A 308 -12.51 22.73 -1.35
C ARG A 308 -11.20 21.97 -1.47
N LEU A 309 -11.28 20.65 -1.38
CA LEU A 309 -10.14 19.75 -1.59
C LEU A 309 -10.55 18.68 -2.62
N LEU A 310 -9.78 18.57 -3.70
CA LEU A 310 -9.89 17.43 -4.60
C LEU A 310 -9.20 16.24 -3.93
N LEU A 311 -9.92 15.12 -3.77
CA LEU A 311 -9.33 13.88 -3.28
C LEU A 311 -8.47 13.26 -4.39
N ARG A 312 -7.15 13.30 -4.19
CA ARG A 312 -6.10 12.76 -5.06
C ARG A 312 -5.64 11.44 -4.50
N GLY A 313 -6.31 10.38 -4.92
CA GLY A 313 -6.26 9.08 -4.26
C GLY A 313 -5.45 8.02 -5.00
N THR A 314 -4.92 7.06 -4.24
CA THR A 314 -4.47 5.75 -4.74
C THR A 314 -4.92 4.62 -3.80
N HIS A 315 -4.66 3.37 -4.16
CA HIS A 315 -4.91 2.18 -3.33
C HIS A 315 -3.61 1.50 -2.94
N ARG A 316 -3.65 0.74 -1.85
CA ARG A 316 -2.54 -0.11 -1.41
C ARG A 316 -3.07 -1.47 -0.97
N HIS A 317 -2.36 -2.53 -1.32
CA HIS A 317 -2.44 -3.84 -0.64
C HIS A 317 -1.23 -4.03 0.27
N GLU A 318 -1.38 -4.82 1.33
CA GLU A 318 -0.30 -5.13 2.27
C GLU A 318 0.57 -6.25 1.75
N GLU A 319 1.46 -5.92 0.82
CA GLU A 319 2.51 -6.84 0.45
C GLU A 319 3.76 -6.16 -0.14
N HIS A 320 4.86 -6.90 -0.10
CA HIS A 320 6.12 -6.50 -0.71
C HIS A 320 6.88 -7.72 -1.22
N ALA A 321 7.74 -7.52 -2.22
CA ALA A 321 8.58 -8.57 -2.78
C ALA A 321 9.38 -9.31 -1.69
N GLY A 322 9.39 -10.64 -1.74
CA GLY A 322 10.17 -11.50 -0.84
C GLY A 322 9.59 -11.70 0.56
N VAL A 323 8.62 -10.89 1.00
CA VAL A 323 8.00 -11.02 2.33
C VAL A 323 6.48 -11.21 2.30
N GLY A 324 5.84 -11.01 1.14
CA GLY A 324 4.38 -11.08 1.06
C GLY A 324 3.73 -10.09 2.03
N ALA A 325 2.72 -10.53 2.77
CA ALA A 325 2.04 -9.71 3.79
C ALA A 325 2.83 -9.50 5.09
N ALA A 326 3.99 -10.13 5.28
CA ALA A 326 4.84 -9.95 6.47
C ALA A 326 5.76 -8.72 6.33
N MET A 327 5.17 -7.58 5.97
CA MET A 327 5.90 -6.33 5.79
C MET A 327 6.33 -5.76 7.14
N SER A 328 7.52 -5.13 7.18
CA SER A 328 7.95 -4.37 8.35
C SER A 328 7.29 -2.98 8.39
N ASN A 329 7.20 -2.39 9.59
CA ASN A 329 6.73 -1.00 9.77
C ASN A 329 7.53 -0.01 8.91
N GLN A 330 8.82 -0.26 8.68
CA GLN A 330 9.64 0.55 7.78
C GLN A 330 9.15 0.47 6.32
N GLN A 331 8.78 -0.71 5.83
CA GLN A 331 8.24 -0.86 4.48
C GLN A 331 6.83 -0.28 4.35
N HIS A 332 5.98 -0.42 5.37
CA HIS A 332 4.68 0.26 5.41
C HIS A 332 4.85 1.76 5.30
N ARG A 333 5.72 2.34 6.13
CA ARG A 333 6.00 3.77 6.12
C ARG A 333 6.62 4.25 4.81
N ALA A 334 7.56 3.50 4.24
CA ALA A 334 8.18 3.85 2.97
C ALA A 334 7.17 3.94 1.82
N ASP A 335 6.19 3.02 1.76
CA ASP A 335 5.10 3.11 0.78
C ASP A 335 4.29 4.40 1.00
N MET A 336 3.95 4.73 2.24
CA MET A 336 3.14 5.92 2.56
C MET A 336 3.89 7.24 2.29
N GLU A 337 5.19 7.28 2.56
CA GLU A 337 6.06 8.41 2.23
C GLU A 337 6.15 8.61 0.72
N LEU A 338 6.27 7.54 -0.07
CA LEU A 338 6.31 7.62 -1.53
C LEU A 338 4.94 8.02 -2.13
N ILE A 339 3.84 7.55 -1.54
CA ILE A 339 2.47 8.04 -1.85
C ILE A 339 2.37 9.54 -1.58
N LYS A 340 2.90 10.03 -0.46
CA LYS A 340 2.92 11.47 -0.14
C LYS A 340 3.80 12.26 -1.11
N GLU A 341 4.99 11.76 -1.43
CA GLU A 341 5.94 12.39 -2.33
C GLU A 341 5.36 12.59 -3.74
N MET A 342 4.59 11.60 -4.20
CA MET A 342 3.81 11.69 -5.45
C MET A 342 2.79 12.83 -5.43
N GLY A 343 2.39 13.31 -4.24
CA GLY A 343 1.41 14.38 -4.05
C GLY A 343 -0.01 13.89 -3.75
N ALA A 344 -0.19 12.60 -3.49
CA ALA A 344 -1.48 12.09 -3.06
C ALA A 344 -1.85 12.65 -1.67
N ASN A 345 -3.16 12.86 -1.47
CA ASN A 345 -3.72 13.35 -0.21
C ASN A 345 -4.80 12.41 0.35
N PHE A 346 -5.03 11.28 -0.33
CA PHE A 346 -6.05 10.31 0.00
C PHE A 346 -5.58 8.89 -0.33
N VAL A 347 -5.95 7.90 0.47
CA VAL A 347 -5.69 6.49 0.19
C VAL A 347 -6.92 5.65 0.52
N ARG A 348 -7.24 4.69 -0.34
CA ARG A 348 -8.17 3.60 -0.01
C ARG A 348 -7.37 2.35 0.35
N LEU A 349 -7.56 1.89 1.58
CA LEU A 349 -6.89 0.71 2.14
C LEU A 349 -7.64 -0.55 1.68
N ALA A 350 -7.37 -0.97 0.45
CA ALA A 350 -8.07 -2.10 -0.16
C ALA A 350 -7.50 -3.46 0.32
N HIS A 351 -8.29 -4.52 0.44
CA HIS A 351 -9.73 -4.53 0.65
C HIS A 351 -10.03 -4.92 2.10
N TYR A 352 -9.27 -4.35 3.04
CA TYR A 352 -9.25 -4.73 4.44
C TYR A 352 -8.53 -3.66 5.28
N PRO A 353 -8.80 -3.57 6.60
CA PRO A 353 -8.00 -2.75 7.49
C PRO A 353 -6.52 -3.12 7.42
N GLN A 354 -5.64 -2.13 7.45
CA GLN A 354 -4.19 -2.33 7.30
C GLN A 354 -3.47 -2.29 8.63
N ASP A 355 -2.15 -2.38 8.58
CA ASP A 355 -1.25 -2.33 9.72
C ASP A 355 -1.37 -0.99 10.47
N PRO A 356 -1.31 -0.99 11.82
CA PRO A 356 -1.37 0.25 12.60
C PRO A 356 -0.38 1.33 12.16
N GLU A 357 0.81 0.98 11.66
CA GLU A 357 1.78 1.95 11.14
C GLU A 357 1.25 2.67 9.88
N VAL A 358 0.36 2.06 9.09
CA VAL A 358 -0.25 2.72 7.92
C VAL A 358 -1.16 3.86 8.36
N TYR A 359 -2.02 3.65 9.36
CA TYR A 359 -2.90 4.71 9.87
C TYR A 359 -2.12 5.83 10.56
N LYS A 360 -1.11 5.45 11.36
CA LYS A 360 -0.18 6.40 11.97
C LYS A 360 0.54 7.24 10.91
N ALA A 361 1.06 6.62 9.85
CA ALA A 361 1.69 7.32 8.75
C ALA A 361 0.70 8.25 8.03
N CYS A 362 -0.54 7.83 7.79
CA CYS A 362 -1.58 8.68 7.20
C CYS A 362 -1.88 9.92 8.05
N ASP A 363 -2.00 9.74 9.37
CA ASP A 363 -2.21 10.84 10.30
C ASP A 363 -1.04 11.82 10.31
N GLU A 364 0.20 11.32 10.33
CA GLU A 364 1.44 12.11 10.38
C GLU A 364 1.79 12.79 9.05
N LEU A 365 1.47 12.17 7.92
CA LEU A 365 1.77 12.67 6.57
C LEU A 365 0.63 13.52 5.97
N GLY A 366 -0.52 13.58 6.63
CA GLY A 366 -1.69 14.30 6.13
C GLY A 366 -2.28 13.63 4.89
N ILE A 367 -2.62 12.35 5.01
CA ILE A 367 -3.28 11.55 3.97
C ILE A 367 -4.63 11.10 4.53
N LEU A 368 -5.72 11.50 3.90
CA LEU A 368 -7.06 11.06 4.26
C LEU A 368 -7.24 9.57 3.93
N VAL A 369 -8.11 8.86 4.65
CA VAL A 369 -8.27 7.40 4.54
C VAL A 369 -9.73 7.01 4.27
N TRP A 370 -9.90 6.14 3.29
CA TRP A 370 -11.03 5.23 3.15
C TRP A 370 -10.57 3.86 3.66
N ASP A 371 -11.10 3.45 4.80
CA ASP A 371 -10.87 2.12 5.39
C ASP A 371 -12.03 1.18 5.01
N GLU A 372 -11.81 -0.13 4.98
CA GLU A 372 -12.73 -1.06 4.32
C GLU A 372 -12.93 -2.40 5.05
N LEU A 373 -14.20 -2.78 5.24
CA LEU A 373 -14.60 -4.13 5.61
C LEU A 373 -14.28 -5.09 4.45
N PRO A 374 -13.60 -6.23 4.67
CA PRO A 374 -13.27 -7.21 3.62
C PRO A 374 -14.45 -7.99 3.05
N TRP A 375 -15.68 -7.45 3.08
CA TRP A 375 -16.76 -7.96 2.26
C TRP A 375 -16.46 -7.63 0.79
N CYS A 376 -15.59 -8.42 0.19
CA CYS A 376 -15.11 -8.27 -1.17
C CYS A 376 -15.53 -9.51 -1.96
N ARG A 377 -16.45 -9.32 -2.92
CA ARG A 377 -17.10 -10.40 -3.68
C ARG A 377 -17.79 -11.43 -2.75
N GLY A 378 -18.23 -12.55 -3.32
CA GLY A 378 -18.71 -13.71 -2.55
C GLY A 378 -20.18 -13.65 -2.11
N GLY A 379 -20.89 -12.55 -2.35
CA GLY A 379 -22.29 -12.44 -1.95
C GLY A 379 -22.46 -12.32 -0.43
N VAL A 380 -23.68 -12.58 0.05
CA VAL A 380 -24.03 -12.63 1.48
C VAL A 380 -24.21 -14.07 1.93
N GLY A 381 -23.66 -14.41 3.11
CA GLY A 381 -23.74 -15.75 3.70
C GLY A 381 -24.86 -15.91 4.74
N ASN A 382 -24.77 -17.01 5.51
CA ASN A 382 -25.67 -17.35 6.61
C ASN A 382 -25.47 -16.46 7.86
N ASP A 383 -26.17 -16.75 8.95
CA ASP A 383 -26.08 -15.97 10.19
C ASP A 383 -24.68 -16.00 10.84
N THR A 384 -23.93 -17.09 10.68
CA THR A 384 -22.52 -17.16 11.14
C THR A 384 -21.67 -16.15 10.37
N TRP A 385 -21.75 -16.17 9.05
CA TRP A 385 -21.05 -15.21 8.18
C TRP A 385 -21.46 -13.77 8.48
N LYS A 386 -22.77 -13.50 8.63
CA LYS A 386 -23.31 -12.16 8.95
C LYS A 386 -22.82 -11.66 10.31
N THR A 387 -22.70 -12.56 11.29
CA THR A 387 -22.19 -12.25 12.63
C THR A 387 -20.71 -11.92 12.58
N ASN A 388 -19.91 -12.73 11.89
CA ASN A 388 -18.48 -12.49 11.71
C ASN A 388 -18.22 -11.14 11.02
N ALA A 389 -18.92 -10.85 9.92
CA ALA A 389 -18.79 -9.58 9.21
C ALA A 389 -19.19 -8.36 10.08
N LYS A 390 -20.24 -8.46 10.91
CA LYS A 390 -20.63 -7.40 11.86
C LYS A 390 -19.61 -7.19 12.97
N ASN A 391 -19.03 -8.27 13.49
CA ASN A 391 -17.97 -8.20 14.50
C ASN A 391 -16.73 -7.51 13.93
N MET A 392 -16.27 -7.94 12.75
CA MET A 392 -15.13 -7.31 12.07
C MET A 392 -15.36 -5.83 11.78
N LEU A 393 -16.55 -5.42 11.31
CA LEU A 393 -16.86 -3.99 11.13
C LEU A 393 -16.79 -3.21 12.45
N SER A 394 -17.28 -3.81 13.53
CA SER A 394 -17.23 -3.20 14.85
C SER A 394 -15.79 -3.05 15.35
N GLU A 395 -14.95 -4.06 15.15
CA GLU A 395 -13.52 -4.04 15.51
C GLU A 395 -12.75 -3.00 14.70
N ILE A 396 -12.96 -2.93 13.38
CA ILE A 396 -12.35 -1.92 12.50
C ILE A 396 -12.66 -0.51 13.03
N ILE A 397 -13.94 -0.20 13.23
CA ILE A 397 -14.35 1.15 13.66
C ILE A 397 -13.83 1.45 15.06
N THR A 398 -13.88 0.49 15.99
CA THR A 398 -13.49 0.74 17.39
C THR A 398 -11.98 0.87 17.58
N GLN A 399 -11.16 0.20 16.77
CA GLN A 399 -9.70 0.33 16.83
C GLN A 399 -9.21 1.57 16.10
N ASN A 400 -9.83 1.92 14.98
CA ASN A 400 -9.35 3.01 14.12
C ASN A 400 -10.12 4.33 14.32
N TYR A 401 -11.01 4.42 15.32
CA TYR A 401 -11.88 5.58 15.56
C TYR A 401 -11.11 6.90 15.70
N ASN A 402 -9.97 6.86 16.37
CA ASN A 402 -9.26 8.07 16.81
C ASN A 402 -8.40 8.69 15.70
N HIS A 403 -8.14 7.97 14.60
CA HIS A 403 -7.34 8.47 13.48
C HIS A 403 -8.04 9.63 12.75
N PRO A 404 -7.52 10.87 12.81
CA PRO A 404 -8.13 12.01 12.10
C PRO A 404 -8.14 11.83 10.58
N SER A 405 -7.21 11.05 10.02
CA SER A 405 -7.13 10.72 8.60
C SER A 405 -8.37 9.99 8.07
N VAL A 406 -8.98 9.09 8.86
CA VAL A 406 -10.13 8.31 8.38
C VAL A 406 -11.34 9.21 8.20
N ILE A 407 -11.96 9.14 7.02
CA ILE A 407 -13.20 9.87 6.70
C ILE A 407 -14.32 8.95 6.17
N ILE A 408 -13.97 7.74 5.73
CA ILE A 408 -14.90 6.77 5.17
C ILE A 408 -14.67 5.38 5.80
N TRP A 409 -15.77 4.75 6.24
CA TRP A 409 -15.86 3.33 6.57
C TRP A 409 -16.59 2.60 5.43
N SER A 410 -15.87 1.89 4.57
CA SER A 410 -16.47 1.12 3.50
C SER A 410 -17.02 -0.21 3.97
N LEU A 411 -18.21 -0.53 3.49
CA LEU A 411 -18.96 -1.71 3.85
C LEU A 411 -18.73 -2.87 2.87
N GLY A 412 -18.00 -2.63 1.77
CA GLY A 412 -17.60 -3.70 0.86
C GLY A 412 -17.32 -3.26 -0.58
N ASN A 413 -16.80 -4.22 -1.35
CA ASN A 413 -16.35 -4.06 -2.73
C ASN A 413 -16.91 -5.17 -3.63
N GLU A 414 -17.60 -4.82 -4.70
CA GLU A 414 -18.15 -5.77 -5.67
C GLU A 414 -18.99 -6.90 -5.01
N ILE A 415 -19.70 -6.57 -3.92
CA ILE A 415 -20.26 -7.53 -2.95
C ILE A 415 -21.18 -8.60 -3.53
N TYR A 416 -21.85 -8.33 -4.65
CA TYR A 416 -22.76 -9.26 -5.32
C TYR A 416 -22.04 -10.24 -6.27
N TRP A 417 -20.78 -9.98 -6.61
CA TRP A 417 -20.11 -10.68 -7.70
C TRP A 417 -19.55 -12.02 -7.24
N LEU A 418 -19.83 -13.07 -8.03
CA LEU A 418 -19.33 -14.43 -7.84
C LEU A 418 -19.74 -15.01 -6.47
N PRO A 419 -21.04 -15.14 -6.17
CA PRO A 419 -21.50 -15.56 -4.85
C PRO A 419 -20.88 -16.90 -4.42
N ASP A 420 -20.45 -16.98 -3.17
CA ASP A 420 -19.94 -18.20 -2.52
C ASP A 420 -21.08 -19.07 -1.98
N PHE A 421 -22.27 -18.48 -1.81
CA PHE A 421 -23.47 -19.12 -1.28
C PHE A 421 -24.58 -19.16 -2.34
N GLU A 422 -25.39 -20.22 -2.34
CA GLU A 422 -26.60 -20.27 -3.16
C GLU A 422 -27.55 -19.12 -2.78
N GLY A 423 -27.93 -18.30 -3.75
CA GLY A 423 -28.73 -17.09 -3.51
C GLY A 423 -27.97 -15.94 -2.82
N GLY A 424 -26.65 -16.05 -2.64
CA GLY A 424 -25.85 -15.00 -2.00
C GLY A 424 -25.77 -13.69 -2.81
N ASP A 425 -26.20 -13.70 -4.07
CA ASP A 425 -26.31 -12.53 -4.94
C ASP A 425 -27.74 -11.94 -4.99
N GLU A 426 -28.68 -12.48 -4.20
CA GLU A 426 -30.05 -11.98 -4.12
C GLU A 426 -30.08 -10.55 -3.57
N ARG A 427 -30.64 -9.64 -4.37
CA ARG A 427 -30.63 -8.19 -4.09
C ARG A 427 -31.29 -7.84 -2.76
N THR A 428 -32.37 -8.53 -2.41
CA THR A 428 -33.10 -8.27 -1.17
C THR A 428 -32.25 -8.59 0.06
N GLU A 429 -31.52 -9.71 0.04
CA GLU A 429 -30.67 -10.14 1.15
C GLU A 429 -29.45 -9.23 1.27
N ILE A 430 -28.79 -8.90 0.16
CA ILE A 430 -27.65 -7.96 0.15
C ILE A 430 -28.07 -6.59 0.68
N ASN A 431 -29.19 -6.02 0.19
CA ASN A 431 -29.65 -4.72 0.64
C ASN A 431 -30.05 -4.71 2.12
N THR A 432 -30.66 -5.79 2.61
CA THR A 432 -31.02 -5.93 4.03
C THR A 432 -29.76 -5.91 4.89
N PHE A 433 -28.77 -6.75 4.57
CA PHE A 433 -27.55 -6.82 5.36
C PHE A 433 -26.67 -5.57 5.22
N LEU A 434 -26.57 -4.99 4.02
CA LEU A 434 -25.88 -3.72 3.81
C LEU A 434 -26.51 -2.58 4.62
N THR A 435 -27.84 -2.55 4.74
CA THR A 435 -28.55 -1.59 5.60
C THR A 435 -28.22 -1.81 7.08
N GLU A 436 -28.13 -3.06 7.54
CA GLU A 436 -27.69 -3.38 8.90
C GLU A 436 -26.27 -2.85 9.16
N LEU A 437 -25.32 -3.11 8.26
CA LEU A 437 -23.94 -2.64 8.38
C LEU A 437 -23.85 -1.12 8.37
N ASN A 438 -24.61 -0.45 7.49
CA ASN A 438 -24.68 1.00 7.42
C ASN A 438 -25.18 1.61 8.75
N ASN A 439 -26.26 1.07 9.30
CA ASN A 439 -26.81 1.51 10.57
C ASN A 439 -25.85 1.22 11.74
N LEU A 440 -25.16 0.08 11.72
CA LEU A 440 -24.14 -0.26 12.71
C LEU A 440 -22.97 0.73 12.67
N SER A 441 -22.46 1.04 11.48
CA SER A 441 -21.39 2.02 11.29
C SER A 441 -21.79 3.40 11.84
N HIS A 442 -22.97 3.91 11.50
CA HIS A 442 -23.46 5.21 12.01
C HIS A 442 -23.75 5.21 13.51
N LYS A 443 -24.10 4.05 14.08
CA LYS A 443 -24.27 3.90 15.54
C LYS A 443 -22.93 3.95 16.27
N LEU A 444 -21.90 3.33 15.71
CA LEU A 444 -20.56 3.27 16.30
C LEU A 444 -19.78 4.58 16.09
N ASP A 445 -19.92 5.18 14.91
CA ASP A 445 -19.26 6.41 14.51
C ASP A 445 -20.12 7.28 13.57
N PRO A 446 -20.96 8.18 14.12
CA PRO A 446 -21.78 9.08 13.31
C PRO A 446 -20.97 10.22 12.65
N ALA A 447 -19.68 10.37 12.97
CA ALA A 447 -18.86 11.47 12.45
C ALA A 447 -18.26 11.18 11.06
N ARG A 448 -18.28 9.91 10.62
CA ARG A 448 -17.70 9.47 9.35
C ARG A 448 -18.76 8.95 8.39
N LYS A 449 -18.40 8.88 7.11
CA LYS A 449 -19.31 8.43 6.04
C LYS A 449 -19.17 6.95 5.79
N THR A 450 -20.26 6.30 5.41
CA THR A 450 -20.20 4.95 4.85
C THR A 450 -20.00 4.99 3.34
N ALA A 451 -19.35 3.97 2.79
CA ALA A 451 -19.26 3.81 1.34
C ALA A 451 -19.34 2.35 0.90
N ILE A 452 -19.58 2.15 -0.40
CA ILE A 452 -19.32 0.88 -1.09
C ILE A 452 -18.81 1.18 -2.50
N ARG A 453 -18.15 0.19 -3.09
CA ARG A 453 -17.78 0.22 -4.49
C ARG A 453 -18.49 -0.87 -5.30
N LYS A 454 -19.03 -0.46 -6.46
CA LYS A 454 -19.60 -1.31 -7.52
C LYS A 454 -20.66 -2.27 -6.97
N TYR A 455 -21.70 -1.71 -6.37
CA TYR A 455 -23.00 -2.34 -6.15
C TYR A 455 -24.08 -1.27 -6.29
N TYR A 456 -24.63 -1.14 -7.50
CA TYR A 456 -25.43 0.02 -7.90
C TYR A 456 -26.74 0.14 -7.12
N GLU A 457 -27.35 -0.99 -6.80
CA GLU A 457 -28.57 -1.10 -6.02
C GLU A 457 -28.38 -0.57 -4.60
N GLY A 458 -27.18 -0.71 -4.00
CA GLY A 458 -26.88 -0.18 -2.67
C GLY A 458 -26.46 1.29 -2.62
N SER A 459 -26.37 1.98 -3.77
CA SER A 459 -25.90 3.38 -3.85
C SER A 459 -26.72 4.38 -3.03
N HIS A 460 -27.98 4.06 -2.73
CA HIS A 460 -28.88 4.89 -1.92
C HIS A 460 -28.89 4.50 -0.42
N ILE A 461 -28.21 3.41 -0.05
CA ILE A 461 -28.11 2.92 1.33
C ILE A 461 -26.92 3.57 2.04
N VAL A 462 -25.79 3.72 1.34
CA VAL A 462 -24.57 4.34 1.87
C VAL A 462 -24.52 5.84 1.63
N ASP A 463 -23.63 6.52 2.37
CA ASP A 463 -23.44 7.97 2.21
C ASP A 463 -22.71 8.34 0.92
N VAL A 464 -21.66 7.59 0.56
CA VAL A 464 -20.78 7.85 -0.59
C VAL A 464 -20.73 6.61 -1.49
N PHE A 465 -20.88 6.80 -2.80
CA PHE A 465 -20.91 5.68 -3.74
C PHE A 465 -19.85 5.80 -4.83
N SER A 466 -19.16 4.69 -5.08
CA SER A 466 -18.25 4.54 -6.22
C SER A 466 -18.77 3.52 -7.25
N PRO A 467 -19.19 3.94 -8.45
CA PRO A 467 -19.40 3.03 -9.57
C PRO A 467 -18.06 2.50 -10.12
N SER A 468 -18.12 1.53 -11.02
CA SER A 468 -16.94 1.03 -11.76
C SER A 468 -16.73 1.84 -13.06
N ILE A 469 -15.64 2.60 -13.16
CA ILE A 469 -15.29 3.39 -14.36
C ILE A 469 -13.84 3.10 -14.78
N TRP A 470 -13.66 2.18 -15.72
CA TRP A 470 -12.34 1.80 -16.27
C TRP A 470 -12.18 2.23 -17.73
N SER A 471 -12.41 3.53 -17.99
CA SER A 471 -12.35 4.10 -19.34
C SER A 471 -10.95 3.91 -19.93
N GLY A 472 -10.84 3.21 -21.06
CA GLY A 472 -9.54 2.91 -21.67
C GLY A 472 -8.85 1.66 -21.12
N TRP A 473 -9.50 0.86 -20.28
CA TRP A 473 -8.93 -0.43 -19.87
C TRP A 473 -9.92 -1.56 -20.11
N TYR A 474 -10.85 -1.75 -19.17
CA TYR A 474 -11.91 -2.75 -19.32
C TYR A 474 -13.07 -2.30 -20.21
N SER A 475 -13.15 -1.01 -20.55
CA SER A 475 -14.19 -0.50 -21.44
C SER A 475 -13.77 0.75 -22.20
N GLY A 476 -14.00 0.75 -23.51
CA GLY A 476 -13.90 1.93 -24.39
C GLY A 476 -12.51 2.56 -24.43
N SER A 477 -12.45 3.83 -24.84
CA SER A 477 -11.23 4.65 -24.83
C SER A 477 -11.11 5.44 -23.53
N TYR A 478 -9.88 5.71 -23.08
CA TYR A 478 -9.62 6.60 -21.95
C TYR A 478 -10.22 8.00 -22.16
N LYS A 479 -10.40 8.42 -23.43
CA LYS A 479 -11.05 9.69 -23.78
C LYS A 479 -12.52 9.78 -23.38
N SER A 480 -13.15 8.64 -23.07
CA SER A 480 -14.54 8.58 -22.59
C SER A 480 -14.70 8.96 -21.12
N TYR A 481 -13.60 9.18 -20.38
CA TYR A 481 -13.64 9.41 -18.94
C TYR A 481 -14.50 10.62 -18.55
N GLN A 482 -14.37 11.76 -19.23
CA GLN A 482 -15.17 12.96 -18.93
C GLN A 482 -16.66 12.67 -18.99
N LYS A 483 -17.11 11.95 -20.04
CA LYS A 483 -18.51 11.58 -20.22
C LYS A 483 -19.02 10.70 -19.07
N ALA A 484 -18.18 9.80 -18.56
CA ALA A 484 -18.53 8.97 -17.41
C ALA A 484 -18.67 9.82 -16.14
N ILE A 485 -17.72 10.72 -15.87
CA ILE A 485 -17.76 11.63 -14.72
C ILE A 485 -18.98 12.56 -14.77
N ASP A 486 -19.26 13.17 -15.92
CA ASP A 486 -20.42 14.06 -16.12
C ASP A 486 -21.76 13.34 -15.88
N LYS A 487 -21.83 12.04 -16.22
CA LYS A 487 -23.00 11.21 -15.97
C LYS A 487 -23.16 10.94 -14.47
N TYR A 488 -22.14 10.38 -13.83
CA TYR A 488 -22.27 9.86 -12.48
C TYR A 488 -22.32 10.93 -11.39
N LYS A 489 -21.71 12.11 -11.62
CA LYS A 489 -21.90 13.30 -10.75
C LYS A 489 -23.35 13.77 -10.68
N LYS A 490 -24.15 13.52 -11.72
CA LYS A 490 -25.58 13.85 -11.74
C LYS A 490 -26.44 12.73 -11.16
N GLU A 491 -25.96 11.50 -11.22
CA GLU A 491 -26.70 10.29 -10.84
C GLU A 491 -26.64 10.03 -9.34
N TYR A 492 -25.49 10.26 -8.68
CA TYR A 492 -25.28 9.93 -7.27
C TYR A 492 -25.02 11.16 -6.41
N ASN A 493 -25.68 11.20 -5.24
CA ASN A 493 -25.62 12.31 -4.30
C ASN A 493 -24.19 12.64 -3.87
N HIS A 494 -23.37 11.64 -3.52
CA HIS A 494 -21.96 11.85 -3.21
C HIS A 494 -21.15 10.83 -4.02
N PHE A 495 -20.74 11.25 -5.21
CA PHE A 495 -19.97 10.44 -6.14
C PHE A 495 -18.46 10.63 -5.90
N LEU A 496 -17.78 9.54 -5.59
CA LEU A 496 -16.32 9.45 -5.47
C LEU A 496 -15.85 8.31 -6.37
N HIS A 497 -14.89 8.56 -7.26
CA HIS A 497 -14.47 7.55 -8.23
C HIS A 497 -13.29 6.71 -7.69
N ALA A 498 -13.58 5.54 -7.15
CA ALA A 498 -12.57 4.56 -6.75
C ALA A 498 -12.31 3.50 -7.84
N GLU A 499 -11.03 3.32 -8.13
CA GLU A 499 -10.42 2.38 -9.07
C GLU A 499 -10.54 2.74 -10.55
N TYR A 500 -9.43 3.22 -11.10
CA TYR A 500 -9.16 3.40 -12.52
C TYR A 500 -7.66 3.17 -12.79
N GLY A 501 -7.31 2.94 -14.05
CA GLY A 501 -5.94 2.66 -14.48
C GLY A 501 -5.90 1.47 -15.42
N GLY A 502 -4.76 0.76 -15.43
CA GLY A 502 -4.47 -0.31 -16.37
C GLY A 502 -3.08 -0.86 -16.13
N SER A 503 -2.83 -2.07 -16.64
CA SER A 503 -1.56 -2.76 -16.41
C SER A 503 -0.48 -2.17 -17.32
N SER A 504 0.75 -2.08 -16.81
CA SER A 504 1.94 -1.76 -17.60
C SER A 504 3.09 -2.68 -17.22
N HIS A 505 3.72 -3.28 -18.23
CA HIS A 505 4.88 -4.14 -18.07
C HIS A 505 6.16 -3.29 -18.14
N VAL A 506 6.90 -3.24 -17.04
CA VAL A 506 8.08 -2.36 -16.89
C VAL A 506 9.08 -2.57 -18.04
N GLY A 507 9.44 -1.48 -18.70
CA GLY A 507 10.35 -1.44 -19.83
C GLY A 507 9.73 -1.82 -21.17
N ARG A 508 8.43 -2.06 -21.26
CA ARG A 508 7.73 -2.29 -22.53
C ARG A 508 7.16 -0.98 -23.05
N HIS A 509 7.51 -0.64 -24.28
CA HIS A 509 7.14 0.60 -24.94
C HIS A 509 6.78 0.36 -26.39
N SER A 510 5.98 1.26 -26.96
CA SER A 510 5.58 1.21 -28.36
C SER A 510 5.73 2.58 -29.02
N GLU A 511 6.24 2.62 -30.26
CA GLU A 511 6.25 3.85 -31.07
C GLU A 511 4.84 4.27 -31.51
N ASN A 512 3.90 3.33 -31.50
CA ASN A 512 2.52 3.52 -31.93
C ASN A 512 1.55 2.93 -30.89
N PRO A 513 1.47 3.51 -29.68
CA PRO A 513 0.60 3.00 -28.63
C PRO A 513 -0.87 3.01 -29.10
N ILE A 514 -1.63 2.00 -28.69
CA ILE A 514 -3.07 1.92 -28.96
C ILE A 514 -3.76 3.07 -28.23
N THR A 515 -4.67 3.82 -28.86
CA THR A 515 -5.38 4.93 -28.18
C THR A 515 -6.78 4.55 -27.69
N GLY A 516 -7.23 3.33 -28.00
CA GLY A 516 -8.59 2.86 -27.79
C GLY A 516 -9.63 3.46 -28.75
N GLU A 517 -9.26 4.46 -29.55
CA GLU A 517 -10.04 4.97 -30.68
C GLU A 517 -9.46 4.34 -31.95
N GLY A 518 -10.12 3.34 -32.54
CA GLY A 518 -9.63 2.74 -33.80
C GLY A 518 -9.42 3.82 -34.87
N LEU A 519 -8.47 3.77 -35.80
CA LEU A 519 -7.53 2.75 -36.28
C LEU A 519 -6.09 3.14 -35.91
N ILE A 520 -5.24 2.17 -35.55
CA ILE A 520 -3.77 2.37 -35.59
C ILE A 520 -3.41 2.59 -37.08
N LYS A 521 -2.82 3.74 -37.41
CA LYS A 521 -2.24 3.93 -38.74
C LYS A 521 -0.93 3.15 -38.77
N ALA A 522 -0.97 1.93 -39.30
CA ALA A 522 0.25 1.18 -39.58
C ALA A 522 1.10 2.00 -40.57
N ASP A 523 2.25 2.49 -40.12
CA ASP A 523 3.19 3.24 -40.92
C ASP A 523 4.16 2.32 -41.67
N GLY A 524 3.78 1.07 -41.98
CA GLY A 524 4.64 0.11 -42.69
C GLY A 524 5.86 -0.38 -41.90
N TRP A 525 6.09 0.14 -40.69
CA TRP A 525 7.14 -0.29 -39.76
C TRP A 525 6.64 -1.27 -38.69
N GLU A 526 5.36 -1.64 -38.68
CA GLU A 526 4.71 -2.57 -37.75
C GLU A 526 3.70 -3.50 -38.46
N GLU A 527 3.40 -4.66 -37.88
CA GLU A 527 2.24 -5.47 -38.31
C GLU A 527 0.95 -4.77 -37.84
N ALA A 528 -0.01 -4.59 -38.75
CA ALA A 528 -1.31 -4.03 -38.40
C ALA A 528 -2.01 -4.96 -37.40
N ILE A 529 -2.09 -4.55 -36.12
CA ILE A 529 -2.95 -5.23 -35.13
C ILE A 529 -4.37 -5.23 -35.69
N VAL A 530 -4.99 -6.42 -35.73
CA VAL A 530 -6.31 -6.68 -36.33
C VAL A 530 -7.29 -5.59 -35.89
N GLN A 531 -7.80 -4.86 -36.89
CA GLN A 531 -8.69 -3.70 -36.77
C GLN A 531 -10.08 -4.09 -36.22
N THR A 532 -10.14 -4.48 -34.96
CA THR A 532 -11.39 -4.68 -34.24
C THR A 532 -11.75 -3.40 -33.50
N LYS A 533 -13.05 -3.09 -33.43
CA LYS A 533 -13.56 -2.04 -32.54
C LYS A 533 -13.05 -2.36 -31.13
N VAL A 534 -12.19 -1.51 -30.59
CA VAL A 534 -11.54 -1.73 -29.30
C VAL A 534 -12.60 -1.63 -28.19
N ALA A 535 -13.12 -2.78 -27.76
CA ALA A 535 -14.08 -2.85 -26.67
C ALA A 535 -13.38 -2.94 -25.30
N ASN A 536 -12.18 -3.54 -25.24
CA ASN A 536 -11.46 -3.87 -24.01
C ASN A 536 -9.94 -3.91 -24.26
N ILE A 537 -9.21 -2.87 -23.85
CA ILE A 537 -7.75 -2.75 -23.98
C ILE A 537 -7.04 -3.79 -23.12
N ALA A 538 -7.61 -4.18 -21.97
CA ALA A 538 -6.96 -5.18 -21.11
C ALA A 538 -6.71 -6.52 -21.82
N GLN A 539 -7.47 -6.84 -22.87
CA GLN A 539 -7.35 -8.07 -23.66
C GLN A 539 -6.52 -7.92 -24.94
N ILE A 540 -6.48 -6.72 -25.54
CA ILE A 540 -5.88 -6.51 -26.87
C ILE A 540 -4.67 -5.56 -26.86
N GLY A 541 -4.46 -4.86 -25.75
CA GLY A 541 -3.36 -3.94 -25.55
C GLY A 541 -2.04 -4.67 -25.37
N ASP A 542 -0.94 -3.98 -25.66
CA ASP A 542 0.43 -4.47 -25.49
C ASP A 542 0.94 -4.32 -24.04
N TRP A 543 0.20 -3.62 -23.18
CA TRP A 543 0.57 -3.31 -21.80
C TRP A 543 1.88 -2.49 -21.73
N SER A 544 2.10 -1.64 -22.72
CA SER A 544 3.20 -0.68 -22.74
C SER A 544 3.05 0.40 -21.66
N GLU A 545 4.18 0.90 -21.15
CA GLU A 545 4.19 2.00 -20.17
C GLU A 545 3.63 3.29 -20.80
N ASN A 546 4.00 3.61 -22.04
CA ASN A 546 3.53 4.83 -22.68
C ASN A 546 2.01 4.85 -22.96
N TYR A 547 1.36 3.68 -23.13
CA TYR A 547 -0.12 3.63 -23.13
C TYR A 547 -0.71 4.07 -21.79
N ILE A 548 -0.17 3.55 -20.69
CA ILE A 548 -0.75 3.84 -19.37
C ILE A 548 -0.47 5.28 -18.95
N VAL A 549 0.67 5.83 -19.37
CA VAL A 549 1.03 7.24 -19.21
C VAL A 549 -0.02 8.15 -19.87
N ASP A 550 -0.37 7.90 -21.14
CA ASP A 550 -1.43 8.63 -21.85
C ASP A 550 -2.79 8.52 -21.15
N LEU A 551 -3.15 7.31 -20.71
CA LEU A 551 -4.39 7.07 -19.99
C LEU A 551 -4.45 7.91 -18.71
N PHE A 552 -3.40 7.89 -17.89
CA PHE A 552 -3.36 8.62 -16.62
C PHE A 552 -3.32 10.13 -16.82
N ASP A 553 -2.51 10.62 -17.76
CA ASP A 553 -2.45 12.05 -18.11
C ASP A 553 -3.83 12.57 -18.52
N TRP A 554 -4.55 11.81 -19.36
CA TRP A 554 -5.91 12.16 -19.75
C TRP A 554 -6.89 12.21 -18.56
N HIS A 555 -6.83 11.22 -17.66
CA HIS A 555 -7.69 11.18 -16.48
C HIS A 555 -7.40 12.34 -15.51
N LEU A 556 -6.12 12.63 -15.28
CA LEU A 556 -5.66 13.69 -14.38
C LEU A 556 -6.01 15.07 -14.90
N ARG A 557 -5.82 15.31 -16.19
CA ARG A 557 -6.30 16.53 -16.86
C ARG A 557 -7.78 16.79 -16.59
N ILE A 558 -8.63 15.76 -16.66
CA ILE A 558 -10.06 15.88 -16.37
C ILE A 558 -10.32 16.15 -14.89
N SER A 559 -9.74 15.34 -14.00
CA SER A 559 -10.03 15.46 -12.56
C SER A 559 -9.53 16.78 -11.97
N GLU A 560 -8.37 17.25 -12.40
CA GLU A 560 -7.74 18.49 -11.88
C GLU A 560 -8.41 19.75 -12.43
N THR A 561 -9.10 19.68 -13.57
CA THR A 561 -9.79 20.83 -14.18
C THR A 561 -11.30 20.88 -13.87
N ASP A 562 -11.83 19.89 -13.15
CA ASP A 562 -13.23 19.85 -12.74
C ASP A 562 -13.40 20.38 -11.30
N PRO A 563 -13.91 21.62 -11.11
CA PRO A 563 -14.02 22.23 -9.78
C PRO A 563 -15.12 21.61 -8.91
N THR A 564 -16.05 20.83 -9.49
CA THR A 564 -17.17 20.25 -8.74
C THR A 564 -17.01 18.74 -8.52
N PHE A 565 -15.91 18.15 -8.96
CA PHE A 565 -15.58 16.76 -8.71
C PHE A 565 -15.00 16.58 -7.29
N VAL A 566 -15.48 15.54 -6.60
CA VAL A 566 -15.00 15.12 -5.27
C VAL A 566 -13.55 14.64 -5.36
N GLY A 567 -13.25 13.77 -6.33
CA GLY A 567 -11.93 13.19 -6.50
C GLY A 567 -11.97 11.76 -7.06
N ASN A 568 -10.78 11.21 -7.28
CA ASN A 568 -10.58 9.88 -7.82
C ASN A 568 -9.48 9.11 -7.07
N ILE A 569 -9.51 7.79 -7.16
CA ILE A 569 -8.58 6.89 -6.48
C ILE A 569 -8.01 5.91 -7.51
N GLN A 570 -6.74 6.08 -7.89
CA GLN A 570 -6.07 5.22 -8.88
C GLN A 570 -5.86 3.81 -8.32
N TRP A 571 -6.13 2.77 -9.11
CA TRP A 571 -5.87 1.37 -8.74
C TRP A 571 -4.68 0.83 -9.53
N ALA A 572 -3.55 0.51 -8.90
CA ALA A 572 -3.20 0.75 -7.48
C ALA A 572 -1.81 1.36 -7.39
N PHE A 573 -1.36 1.75 -6.19
CA PHE A 573 -0.07 2.41 -6.00
C PHE A 573 1.08 1.50 -6.42
N LYS A 574 1.07 0.25 -5.96
CA LYS A 574 2.14 -0.73 -6.13
C LYS A 574 1.63 -1.99 -6.81
N ASP A 575 2.44 -2.61 -7.68
CA ASP A 575 2.17 -3.94 -8.22
C ASP A 575 2.04 -4.97 -7.08
N PHE A 576 1.09 -5.88 -7.20
CA PHE A 576 0.73 -6.77 -6.08
C PHE A 576 0.20 -8.13 -6.57
N GLY A 577 0.31 -9.13 -5.70
CA GLY A 577 -0.09 -10.53 -5.80
C GLY A 577 -1.58 -10.76 -6.05
N THR A 578 -1.90 -11.60 -7.04
CA THR A 578 -3.25 -12.15 -7.19
C THR A 578 -3.26 -13.57 -7.76
N PRO A 579 -4.09 -14.48 -7.19
CA PRO A 579 -4.25 -15.84 -7.71
C PRO A 579 -4.95 -15.88 -9.07
N LEU A 580 -5.60 -14.78 -9.49
CA LEU A 580 -6.47 -14.76 -10.67
C LEU A 580 -5.72 -14.47 -11.98
N ARG A 581 -4.39 -14.27 -11.93
CA ARG A 581 -3.59 -13.78 -13.07
C ARG A 581 -2.31 -14.61 -13.34
N PRO A 582 -2.39 -15.96 -13.42
CA PRO A 582 -1.21 -16.81 -13.66
C PRO A 582 -0.45 -16.45 -14.96
N GLU A 583 -1.17 -15.94 -15.96
CA GLU A 583 -0.63 -15.71 -17.31
C GLU A 583 -0.15 -14.28 -17.58
N ASN A 584 -0.23 -13.38 -16.60
CA ASN A 584 0.32 -12.02 -16.78
C ASN A 584 1.83 -12.05 -17.05
N ASP A 585 2.37 -11.03 -17.72
CA ASP A 585 3.79 -11.00 -18.14
C ASP A 585 4.75 -11.30 -16.99
N ILE A 586 4.43 -10.81 -15.79
CA ILE A 586 4.92 -11.40 -14.56
C ILE A 586 3.79 -12.29 -13.99
N PRO A 587 3.98 -13.60 -13.86
CA PRO A 587 2.95 -14.51 -13.35
C PRO A 587 2.40 -14.06 -12.00
N TYR A 588 1.08 -14.22 -11.83
CA TYR A 588 0.35 -13.89 -10.61
C TYR A 588 0.43 -12.42 -10.16
N MET A 589 0.87 -11.51 -11.05
CA MET A 589 0.95 -10.08 -10.75
C MET A 589 -0.17 -9.25 -11.32
N ASN A 590 -0.81 -8.44 -10.48
CA ASN A 590 -1.55 -7.28 -10.95
C ASN A 590 -0.58 -6.12 -11.21
N GLN A 591 -0.27 -5.88 -12.49
CA GLN A 591 0.76 -4.91 -12.90
C GLN A 591 0.23 -3.47 -13.12
N LYS A 592 -0.80 -3.09 -12.35
CA LYS A 592 -1.44 -1.76 -12.42
C LYS A 592 -0.78 -0.71 -11.53
N GLY A 593 0.29 -1.08 -10.84
CA GLY A 593 1.08 -0.23 -9.97
C GLY A 593 1.64 0.98 -10.69
N LEU A 594 1.74 2.09 -9.97
CA LEU A 594 2.59 3.23 -10.31
C LEU A 594 4.05 2.96 -9.96
N VAL A 595 4.29 2.03 -9.03
CA VAL A 595 5.60 1.46 -8.72
C VAL A 595 5.54 -0.06 -8.93
N ASP A 596 6.69 -0.71 -9.20
CA ASP A 596 6.80 -2.17 -9.20
C ASP A 596 6.63 -2.75 -7.77
N ARG A 597 6.56 -4.08 -7.61
CA ARG A 597 6.32 -4.72 -6.30
C ARG A 597 7.43 -4.45 -5.27
N ASN A 598 8.60 -4.00 -5.71
CA ASN A 598 9.72 -3.60 -4.85
C ASN A 598 9.71 -2.10 -4.50
N GLY A 599 8.75 -1.34 -5.03
CA GLY A 599 8.61 0.10 -4.79
C GLY A 599 9.38 0.98 -5.78
N ASN A 600 9.93 0.44 -6.87
CA ASN A 600 10.61 1.25 -7.87
C ASN A 600 9.58 2.00 -8.74
N PRO A 601 9.66 3.34 -8.87
CA PRO A 601 8.76 4.12 -9.72
C PRO A 601 8.77 3.71 -11.20
N LYS A 602 7.59 3.54 -11.77
CA LYS A 602 7.35 3.42 -13.22
C LYS A 602 7.15 4.80 -13.85
N ASP A 603 7.08 4.90 -15.17
CA ASP A 603 6.79 6.17 -15.86
C ASP A 603 5.48 6.82 -15.35
N ALA A 604 4.47 5.98 -15.09
CA ALA A 604 3.17 6.41 -14.59
C ALA A 604 3.27 7.20 -13.27
N PHE A 605 4.19 6.88 -12.36
CA PHE A 605 4.39 7.61 -11.10
C PHE A 605 4.67 9.10 -11.34
N TYR A 606 5.51 9.40 -12.33
CA TYR A 606 5.91 10.77 -12.64
C TYR A 606 4.79 11.57 -13.32
N VAL A 607 3.85 10.91 -13.99
CA VAL A 607 2.61 11.54 -14.46
C VAL A 607 1.84 12.10 -13.26
N PHE A 608 1.55 11.27 -12.26
CA PHE A 608 0.86 11.71 -11.04
C PHE A 608 1.65 12.80 -10.31
N LYS A 609 2.95 12.60 -10.11
CA LYS A 609 3.83 13.60 -9.47
C LYS A 609 3.75 14.95 -10.16
N SER A 610 3.65 14.99 -11.50
CA SER A 610 3.60 16.23 -12.29
C SER A 610 2.31 17.02 -12.12
N TYR A 611 1.22 16.36 -11.72
CA TYR A 611 -0.05 17.00 -11.44
C TYR A 611 -0.23 17.33 -9.95
N TRP A 612 0.33 16.51 -9.06
CA TRP A 612 -0.06 16.50 -7.65
C TRP A 612 0.99 17.02 -6.68
N SER A 613 2.27 16.86 -6.98
CA SER A 613 3.34 17.24 -6.06
C SER A 613 3.63 18.74 -6.13
N ASP A 614 3.88 19.35 -4.97
CA ASP A 614 4.33 20.74 -4.88
C ASP A 614 5.87 20.88 -4.94
N VAL A 615 6.61 19.76 -4.88
CA VAL A 615 8.08 19.75 -4.95
C VAL A 615 8.51 19.89 -6.42
N PRO A 616 9.22 20.97 -6.82
CA PRO A 616 9.61 21.16 -8.21
C PRO A 616 10.40 19.97 -8.76
N PHE A 617 9.98 19.45 -9.92
CA PHE A 617 10.70 18.41 -10.64
C PHE A 617 10.40 18.47 -12.15
N THR A 618 11.20 17.76 -12.94
CA THR A 618 10.96 17.51 -14.36
C THR A 618 11.39 16.09 -14.69
N TYR A 619 10.70 15.43 -15.61
CA TYR A 619 10.91 14.04 -16.00
C TYR A 619 10.65 13.86 -17.50
N ILE A 620 11.65 13.42 -18.25
CA ILE A 620 11.52 13.00 -19.64
C ILE A 620 10.87 11.61 -19.64
N GLU A 621 9.77 11.44 -20.36
CA GLU A 621 9.05 10.17 -20.42
C GLU A 621 9.97 9.01 -20.88
N SER A 622 9.81 7.84 -20.22
CA SER A 622 10.39 6.55 -20.63
C SER A 622 11.88 6.35 -20.40
N HIS A 623 12.36 6.50 -19.15
CA HIS A 623 13.75 6.16 -18.77
C HIS A 623 14.11 4.69 -18.98
N THR A 624 13.11 3.80 -19.05
CA THR A 624 13.30 2.39 -19.38
C THR A 624 13.39 2.13 -20.89
N TRP A 625 13.09 3.14 -21.74
CA TRP A 625 13.07 3.04 -23.21
C TRP A 625 14.33 3.60 -23.88
N THR A 626 15.46 2.93 -23.63
CA THR A 626 16.79 3.37 -24.08
C THR A 626 17.14 2.96 -25.51
N GLU A 627 16.36 2.07 -26.13
CA GLU A 627 16.59 1.57 -27.50
C GLU A 627 15.32 1.77 -28.34
N ARG A 628 15.41 2.58 -29.39
CA ARG A 628 14.28 2.97 -30.25
C ARG A 628 14.59 2.75 -31.73
N GLN A 629 13.54 2.65 -32.54
CA GLN A 629 13.66 2.53 -33.98
C GLN A 629 12.53 3.24 -34.71
N GLY A 630 12.79 3.63 -35.96
CA GLY A 630 11.76 4.16 -36.85
C GLY A 630 12.34 4.72 -38.14
N PRO A 631 11.49 5.26 -39.02
CA PRO A 631 11.96 5.79 -40.29
C PRO A 631 12.85 7.02 -40.10
N LYS A 632 13.85 7.13 -40.99
CA LYS A 632 14.65 8.34 -41.11
C LYS A 632 13.74 9.52 -41.49
N ASP A 633 14.04 10.69 -40.95
CA ASP A 633 13.35 11.97 -41.22
C ASP A 633 11.88 12.01 -40.74
N LEU A 634 11.45 11.06 -39.89
CA LEU A 634 10.19 11.15 -39.17
C LEU A 634 10.45 11.61 -37.74
N ALA A 635 9.99 12.80 -37.39
CA ALA A 635 10.09 13.30 -36.04
C ALA A 635 9.26 12.42 -35.08
N ARG A 636 9.80 12.21 -33.87
CA ARG A 636 9.11 11.56 -32.76
C ARG A 636 8.79 12.58 -31.69
N THR A 637 7.53 12.63 -31.28
CA THR A 637 7.10 13.49 -30.17
C THR A 637 7.60 12.89 -28.86
N ILE A 638 8.27 13.71 -28.05
CA ILE A 638 8.74 13.38 -26.70
C ILE A 638 7.96 14.21 -25.70
N SER A 639 7.42 13.56 -24.67
CA SER A 639 6.71 14.21 -23.57
C SER A 639 7.65 14.46 -22.41
N VAL A 640 7.45 15.58 -21.71
CA VAL A 640 8.10 15.87 -20.42
C VAL A 640 7.04 16.13 -19.37
N TYR A 641 7.02 15.30 -18.33
CA TYR A 641 6.17 15.48 -17.17
C TYR A 641 6.87 16.35 -16.14
N SER A 642 6.31 17.52 -15.86
CA SER A 642 6.86 18.50 -14.92
C SER A 642 5.75 19.25 -14.22
N ASN A 643 5.99 19.67 -12.98
CA ASN A 643 5.16 20.63 -12.25
C ASN A 643 5.73 22.07 -12.28
N CYS A 644 6.84 22.30 -12.99
CA CYS A 644 7.39 23.64 -13.19
C CYS A 644 6.51 24.46 -14.15
N ASP A 645 6.57 25.79 -14.04
CA ASP A 645 5.79 26.70 -14.89
C ASP A 645 6.21 26.61 -16.37
N LYS A 646 7.51 26.38 -16.59
CA LYS A 646 8.10 26.22 -17.92
C LYS A 646 9.12 25.10 -17.95
N VAL A 647 9.33 24.55 -19.15
CA VAL A 647 10.39 23.60 -19.42
C VAL A 647 11.13 24.01 -20.69
N ALA A 648 12.45 24.07 -20.62
CA ALA A 648 13.36 24.19 -21.76
C ALA A 648 13.86 22.79 -22.15
N PHE A 649 13.86 22.48 -23.44
CA PHE A 649 14.24 21.16 -23.93
C PHE A 649 15.38 21.21 -24.94
N TYR A 650 16.28 20.23 -24.85
CA TYR A 650 17.47 20.13 -25.69
C TYR A 650 17.62 18.71 -26.24
N HIS A 651 18.06 18.61 -27.49
CA HIS A 651 18.44 17.36 -28.16
C HIS A 651 19.85 17.50 -28.69
N ASN A 652 20.78 16.64 -28.29
CA ASN A 652 22.20 16.69 -28.67
C ASN A 652 22.79 18.09 -28.49
N ASP A 653 22.55 18.69 -27.32
CA ASP A 653 22.93 20.06 -26.94
C ASP A 653 22.30 21.19 -27.79
N GLN A 654 21.46 20.87 -28.78
CA GLN A 654 20.66 21.84 -29.52
C GLN A 654 19.37 22.18 -28.75
N PHE A 655 19.15 23.47 -28.51
CA PHE A 655 17.91 23.96 -27.92
C PHE A 655 16.73 23.82 -28.89
N LEU A 656 15.68 23.11 -28.46
CA LEU A 656 14.45 22.90 -29.25
C LEU A 656 13.30 23.83 -28.85
N GLY A 657 13.47 24.62 -27.80
CA GLY A 657 12.52 25.62 -27.35
C GLY A 657 12.09 25.46 -25.89
N GLU A 658 11.45 26.50 -25.39
CA GLU A 658 10.80 26.55 -24.08
C GLU A 658 9.29 26.47 -24.26
N LYS A 659 8.60 25.72 -23.40
CA LYS A 659 7.13 25.64 -23.37
C LYS A 659 6.60 25.92 -21.97
N GLU A 660 5.45 26.60 -21.92
CA GLU A 660 4.69 26.83 -20.70
C GLU A 660 3.78 25.63 -20.40
N ARG A 661 3.70 25.26 -19.12
CA ARG A 661 2.84 24.19 -18.64
C ARG A 661 1.38 24.65 -18.62
N ASP A 662 0.51 23.87 -19.25
CA ASP A 662 -0.93 24.10 -19.30
C ASP A 662 -1.68 22.77 -19.11
N ILE A 663 -2.22 22.54 -17.91
CA ILE A 663 -2.92 21.30 -17.54
C ILE A 663 -4.16 21.01 -18.39
N THR A 664 -4.65 21.98 -19.16
CA THR A 664 -5.78 21.78 -20.07
C THR A 664 -5.37 21.22 -21.42
N LYS A 665 -4.07 21.12 -21.71
CA LYS A 665 -3.51 20.54 -22.95
C LYS A 665 -3.07 19.09 -22.74
N PHE A 666 -3.28 18.28 -23.76
CA PHE A 666 -2.88 16.87 -23.79
C PHE A 666 -2.00 16.61 -25.03
N PRO A 667 -0.94 15.79 -24.94
CA PRO A 667 -0.43 15.18 -23.70
C PRO A 667 0.52 16.10 -22.91
N ALA A 668 0.92 15.66 -21.74
CA ALA A 668 1.92 16.22 -20.83
C ALA A 668 1.74 17.71 -20.54
N SER A 669 0.50 18.17 -20.32
CA SER A 669 0.20 19.59 -20.11
C SER A 669 0.77 20.51 -21.22
N GLY A 670 0.89 20.00 -22.45
CA GLY A 670 1.46 20.71 -23.60
C GLY A 670 2.99 20.72 -23.70
N LEU A 671 3.69 20.09 -22.75
CA LEU A 671 5.15 19.98 -22.68
C LEU A 671 5.66 18.83 -23.56
N THR A 672 5.55 19.01 -24.88
CA THR A 672 5.99 18.04 -25.88
C THR A 672 6.98 18.65 -26.86
N TRP A 673 7.90 17.87 -27.42
CA TRP A 673 8.79 18.34 -28.49
C TRP A 673 8.96 17.27 -29.56
N ASP A 674 8.96 17.69 -30.82
CA ASP A 674 9.23 16.81 -31.94
C ASP A 674 10.74 16.71 -32.15
N VAL A 675 11.28 15.50 -31.97
CA VAL A 675 12.70 15.19 -32.06
C VAL A 675 12.96 14.43 -33.36
N ASN A 676 13.86 14.96 -34.19
CA ASN A 676 14.44 14.23 -35.32
C ASN A 676 15.68 13.49 -34.83
N PHE A 677 15.50 12.27 -34.35
CA PHE A 677 16.61 11.46 -33.84
C PHE A 677 17.71 11.29 -34.90
N THR A 678 18.97 11.34 -34.48
CA THR A 678 20.11 10.92 -35.29
C THR A 678 20.35 9.42 -35.11
N GLU A 679 20.92 8.74 -36.11
CA GLU A 679 21.31 7.34 -35.95
C GLU A 679 22.38 7.20 -34.84
N GLY A 680 22.21 6.22 -33.95
CA GLY A 680 23.06 6.01 -32.79
C GLY A 680 22.52 6.70 -31.53
N GLU A 681 23.42 7.09 -30.63
CA GLU A 681 23.08 7.71 -29.35
C GLU A 681 22.53 9.14 -29.54
N ASN A 682 21.48 9.46 -28.80
CA ASN A 682 20.85 10.77 -28.72
C ASN A 682 20.69 11.16 -27.26
N LYS A 683 21.13 12.36 -26.90
CA LYS A 683 20.98 12.92 -25.57
C LYS A 683 19.82 13.89 -25.53
N LEU A 684 18.85 13.63 -24.65
CA LEU A 684 17.71 14.49 -24.38
C LEU A 684 17.92 15.14 -23.02
N VAL A 685 17.68 16.45 -22.91
CA VAL A 685 17.76 17.18 -21.64
C VAL A 685 16.54 18.07 -21.49
N ALA A 686 15.84 17.92 -20.36
CA ALA A 686 14.75 18.80 -19.95
C ALA A 686 15.20 19.63 -18.75
N VAL A 687 14.92 20.94 -18.77
CA VAL A 687 15.22 21.87 -17.68
C VAL A 687 13.92 22.54 -17.26
N GLY A 688 13.41 22.16 -16.09
CA GLY A 688 12.25 22.76 -15.44
C GLY A 688 12.60 24.06 -14.74
N LEU A 689 11.77 25.08 -14.96
CA LEU A 689 11.94 26.44 -14.47
C LEU A 689 10.76 26.79 -13.55
N PRO A 690 10.85 26.56 -12.23
CA PRO A 690 9.81 26.94 -11.30
C PRO A 690 9.88 28.43 -10.95
N THR A 691 8.74 29.05 -10.61
CA THR A 691 8.66 30.46 -10.20
C THR A 691 9.56 30.78 -9.00
N ASN A 692 9.85 29.81 -8.12
CA ASN A 692 10.66 29.98 -6.91
C ASN A 692 12.19 29.93 -7.17
N GLY A 693 12.63 29.76 -8.41
CA GLY A 693 14.01 29.96 -8.85
C GLY A 693 14.75 28.70 -9.24
N SER A 694 15.08 27.81 -8.29
CA SER A 694 16.03 26.71 -8.52
C SER A 694 15.60 25.80 -9.67
N GLN A 695 16.43 25.75 -10.71
CA GLN A 695 16.18 24.89 -11.87
C GLN A 695 16.33 23.43 -11.47
N VAL A 696 15.47 22.59 -12.04
CA VAL A 696 15.54 21.13 -11.96
C VAL A 696 15.76 20.60 -13.36
N SER A 697 16.51 19.51 -13.49
CA SER A 697 16.82 18.95 -14.81
C SER A 697 16.73 17.45 -14.81
N ASP A 698 16.36 16.90 -15.97
CA ASP A 698 16.40 15.49 -16.24
C ASP A 698 17.11 15.22 -17.58
N THR A 699 17.74 14.06 -17.71
CA THR A 699 18.53 13.69 -18.88
C THR A 699 18.28 12.22 -19.22
N LEU A 700 18.00 11.97 -20.51
CA LEU A 700 17.78 10.64 -21.05
C LEU A 700 18.68 10.41 -22.27
N ALA A 701 19.38 9.29 -22.28
CA ALA A 701 20.12 8.82 -23.45
C ALA A 701 19.31 7.74 -24.17
N VAL A 702 19.11 7.93 -25.48
CA VAL A 702 18.35 7.03 -26.34
C VAL A 702 19.19 6.65 -27.54
N ASN A 703 19.41 5.36 -27.74
CA ASN A 703 19.96 4.86 -28.99
C ASN A 703 18.83 4.69 -30.01
N TYR A 704 18.97 5.29 -31.20
CA TYR A 704 17.96 5.28 -32.24
C TYR A 704 18.52 4.68 -33.54
N ARG A 705 17.77 3.78 -34.18
CA ARG A 705 18.16 3.19 -35.47
C ARG A 705 17.10 3.38 -36.54
N PHE A 706 17.54 3.62 -37.78
CA PHE A 706 16.67 3.73 -38.95
C PHE A 706 16.42 2.40 -39.66
N LYS A 707 16.67 1.29 -38.97
CA LYS A 707 16.57 -0.04 -39.52
C LYS A 707 15.76 -0.90 -38.58
N LYS A 708 14.64 -1.41 -39.09
CA LYS A 708 13.79 -2.34 -38.36
C LYS A 708 14.55 -3.66 -38.15
N ASN A 709 14.41 -4.26 -36.96
CA ASN A 709 14.88 -5.62 -36.73
C ASN A 709 14.13 -6.64 -37.60
N GLY A 710 14.81 -7.74 -37.91
CA GLY A 710 14.15 -8.96 -38.38
C GLY A 710 13.46 -9.72 -37.25
N ALA A 711 12.93 -10.90 -37.58
CA ALA A 711 12.41 -11.83 -36.59
C ALA A 711 13.53 -12.33 -35.67
N ALA A 712 13.22 -12.47 -34.38
CA ALA A 712 14.18 -12.98 -33.40
C ALA A 712 14.67 -14.40 -33.77
N LYS A 713 15.98 -14.60 -33.68
CA LYS A 713 16.70 -15.83 -34.04
C LYS A 713 17.56 -16.38 -32.91
N ASP A 714 17.99 -15.53 -31.98
CA ASP A 714 18.80 -15.96 -30.84
C ASP A 714 18.52 -15.10 -29.60
N LEU A 715 19.07 -15.53 -28.45
CA LEU A 715 19.22 -14.69 -27.26
C LEU A 715 20.71 -14.40 -27.03
N GLU A 716 21.05 -13.15 -26.76
CA GLU A 716 22.36 -12.75 -26.25
C GLU A 716 22.27 -12.52 -24.75
N LEU A 717 23.15 -13.18 -23.99
CA LEU A 717 23.19 -13.06 -22.53
C LEU A 717 24.38 -12.22 -22.08
N SER A 718 24.16 -11.37 -21.09
CA SER A 718 25.18 -10.57 -20.44
C SER A 718 24.95 -10.53 -18.93
N TYR A 719 25.94 -10.06 -18.17
CA TYR A 719 25.78 -9.87 -16.73
C TYR A 719 26.45 -8.60 -16.22
N LYS A 720 25.98 -8.12 -15.06
CA LYS A 720 26.60 -7.04 -14.28
C LYS A 720 26.61 -7.41 -12.80
N LEU A 721 27.75 -7.20 -12.12
CA LEU A 721 27.82 -7.28 -10.66
C LEU A 721 27.09 -6.07 -10.05
N LEU A 722 26.16 -6.33 -9.14
CA LEU A 722 25.40 -5.33 -8.40
C LEU A 722 26.08 -5.02 -7.06
N GLU A 723 25.73 -3.87 -6.47
CA GLU A 723 26.29 -3.41 -5.19
C GLU A 723 25.96 -4.33 -4.02
N ASN A 724 24.83 -5.03 -4.08
CA ASN A 724 24.42 -6.05 -3.10
C ASN A 724 25.23 -7.36 -3.23
N GLY A 725 26.13 -7.48 -4.21
CA GLY A 725 26.93 -8.67 -4.47
C GLY A 725 26.27 -9.70 -5.39
N ASN A 726 25.01 -9.49 -5.80
CA ASN A 726 24.33 -10.33 -6.79
C ASN A 726 24.80 -10.01 -8.21
N TYR A 727 24.53 -10.94 -9.14
CA TYR A 727 24.75 -10.71 -10.57
C TYR A 727 23.41 -10.50 -11.27
N LEU A 728 23.22 -9.35 -11.91
CA LEU A 728 22.09 -9.13 -12.80
C LEU A 728 22.42 -9.75 -14.16
N VAL A 729 21.73 -10.83 -14.52
CA VAL A 729 21.81 -11.46 -15.84
C VAL A 729 20.74 -10.87 -16.74
N THR A 730 21.12 -10.45 -17.94
CA THR A 730 20.20 -9.86 -18.92
C THR A 730 20.20 -10.69 -20.19
N ALA A 731 19.00 -11.04 -20.67
CA ALA A 731 18.78 -11.68 -21.96
C ALA A 731 18.23 -10.65 -22.97
N ILE A 732 18.82 -10.60 -24.15
CA ILE A 732 18.41 -9.75 -25.28
C ILE A 732 18.05 -10.64 -26.48
N ALA A 733 16.82 -10.56 -26.98
CA ALA A 733 16.44 -11.23 -28.21
C ALA A 733 17.03 -10.50 -29.41
N VAL A 734 17.73 -11.22 -30.29
CA VAL A 734 18.39 -10.64 -31.49
C VAL A 734 17.97 -11.34 -32.77
N ASP A 735 17.99 -10.61 -33.89
CA ASP A 735 17.73 -11.15 -35.23
C ASP A 735 18.99 -11.82 -35.84
N SER A 736 18.88 -12.31 -37.08
CA SER A 736 20.00 -12.96 -37.78
C SER A 736 21.21 -12.06 -38.07
N LYS A 737 21.11 -10.75 -37.78
CA LYS A 737 22.17 -9.76 -37.95
C LYS A 737 22.67 -9.25 -36.59
N GLY A 738 22.27 -9.86 -35.48
CA GLY A 738 22.64 -9.44 -34.12
C GLY A 738 21.93 -8.17 -33.65
N MET A 739 20.86 -7.73 -34.33
CA MET A 739 20.12 -6.54 -33.90
C MET A 739 19.04 -6.94 -32.89
N ARG A 740 18.98 -6.24 -31.74
CA ARG A 740 17.91 -6.44 -30.74
C ARG A 740 16.52 -6.37 -31.39
N CYS A 741 15.67 -7.35 -31.12
CA CYS A 741 14.29 -7.39 -31.59
C CYS A 741 13.38 -6.62 -30.62
N LEU A 742 13.12 -5.34 -30.92
CA LEU A 742 12.37 -4.44 -30.03
C LEU A 742 10.88 -4.79 -29.94
N ASP A 743 10.39 -5.68 -30.78
CA ASP A 743 9.02 -6.20 -30.85
C ASP A 743 8.91 -7.64 -30.30
N TYR A 744 9.97 -8.18 -29.70
CA TYR A 744 9.94 -9.53 -29.13
C TYR A 744 9.48 -9.52 -27.68
N GLU A 745 8.27 -10.00 -27.44
CA GLU A 745 7.61 -9.95 -26.11
C GLU A 745 7.30 -11.34 -25.54
N LYS A 746 7.79 -12.42 -26.17
CA LYS A 746 7.52 -13.78 -25.69
C LYS A 746 8.16 -14.01 -24.33
N ARG A 747 7.48 -14.80 -23.51
CA ARG A 747 7.97 -15.29 -22.22
C ARG A 747 9.29 -16.06 -22.36
N VAL A 748 10.19 -15.84 -21.41
CA VAL A 748 11.44 -16.57 -21.23
C VAL A 748 11.53 -17.16 -19.82
N TYR A 749 12.34 -18.21 -19.68
CA TYR A 749 12.57 -18.90 -18.42
C TYR A 749 14.07 -18.89 -18.09
N PHE A 750 14.42 -18.36 -16.93
CA PHE A 750 15.78 -18.35 -16.40
C PHE A 750 16.02 -19.58 -15.52
N GLN A 751 17.23 -20.14 -15.57
CA GLN A 751 17.68 -21.22 -14.70
C GLN A 751 19.14 -20.97 -14.28
N CYS A 752 19.43 -21.08 -12.98
CA CYS A 752 20.81 -21.15 -12.49
C CYS A 752 21.20 -22.62 -12.34
N LEU A 753 22.14 -23.09 -13.16
CA LEU A 753 22.55 -24.49 -13.24
C LEU A 753 23.61 -24.84 -12.20
N SER A 754 24.50 -23.90 -11.89
CA SER A 754 25.57 -24.10 -10.91
C SER A 754 26.11 -22.76 -10.36
N GLY A 755 26.80 -22.79 -9.23
CA GLY A 755 27.54 -21.64 -8.68
C GLY A 755 26.72 -20.54 -8.00
N GLY A 756 25.40 -20.68 -7.95
CA GLY A 756 24.48 -19.70 -7.34
C GLY A 756 23.03 -20.16 -7.40
N GLU A 757 22.12 -19.26 -7.04
CA GLU A 757 20.67 -19.45 -7.10
C GLU A 757 20.01 -18.21 -7.69
N LEU A 758 18.89 -18.38 -8.38
CA LEU A 758 18.12 -17.23 -8.87
C LEU A 758 17.43 -16.54 -7.68
N LEU A 759 17.43 -15.21 -7.66
CA LEU A 759 16.46 -14.46 -6.86
C LEU A 759 15.12 -14.57 -7.59
N LYS A 760 14.34 -15.60 -7.24
CA LYS A 760 13.11 -15.98 -7.96
C LYS A 760 11.86 -15.75 -7.11
N SER A 761 10.70 -15.83 -7.74
CA SER A 761 9.39 -15.75 -7.09
C SER A 761 9.17 -14.46 -6.29
N GLN A 762 9.81 -13.35 -6.70
CA GLN A 762 9.66 -12.04 -6.08
C GLN A 762 8.51 -11.22 -6.68
N GLY A 763 8.03 -11.59 -7.87
CA GLY A 763 7.02 -10.83 -8.61
C GLY A 763 7.52 -9.46 -9.10
N THR A 764 8.82 -9.35 -9.41
CA THR A 764 9.48 -8.10 -9.84
C THR A 764 10.18 -8.29 -11.19
N PRO A 765 10.47 -7.22 -11.96
CA PRO A 765 11.13 -7.33 -13.26
C PRO A 765 12.50 -8.02 -13.25
N THR A 766 13.19 -8.04 -12.11
CA THR A 766 14.50 -8.69 -11.92
C THR A 766 14.47 -9.86 -10.95
N GLY A 767 13.28 -10.25 -10.47
CA GLY A 767 13.09 -11.29 -9.46
C GLY A 767 12.09 -12.37 -9.89
N SER A 768 11.88 -12.53 -11.19
CA SER A 768 10.94 -13.48 -11.78
C SER A 768 11.65 -14.40 -12.76
N GLU A 769 11.68 -15.69 -12.42
CA GLU A 769 12.27 -16.77 -13.20
C GLU A 769 11.54 -17.04 -14.52
N SER A 770 10.28 -16.61 -14.62
CA SER A 770 9.47 -16.64 -15.83
C SER A 770 8.90 -15.25 -16.04
N ILE A 771 9.22 -14.62 -17.17
CA ILE A 771 8.83 -13.25 -17.45
C ILE A 771 8.64 -13.01 -18.95
N GLY A 772 7.61 -12.26 -19.33
CA GLY A 772 7.45 -11.69 -20.67
C GLY A 772 8.61 -10.77 -21.00
N MET A 773 9.16 -10.82 -22.21
CA MET A 773 10.21 -9.86 -22.57
C MET A 773 9.60 -8.47 -22.79
N SER A 774 10.34 -7.43 -22.39
CA SER A 774 10.00 -6.02 -22.61
C SER A 774 10.91 -5.43 -23.67
N ASN A 775 10.35 -5.16 -24.86
CA ASN A 775 11.07 -4.81 -26.07
C ASN A 775 12.28 -5.73 -26.37
N GLY A 776 12.11 -7.04 -26.26
CA GLY A 776 13.17 -8.02 -26.47
C GLY A 776 14.24 -8.05 -25.38
N LYS A 777 13.96 -7.56 -24.16
CA LYS A 777 14.84 -7.67 -22.99
C LYS A 777 14.12 -8.34 -21.82
N ALA A 778 14.84 -9.15 -21.07
CA ALA A 778 14.43 -9.62 -19.74
C ALA A 778 15.67 -9.72 -18.84
N SER A 779 15.51 -9.69 -17.52
CA SER A 779 16.64 -9.80 -16.60
C SER A 779 16.25 -10.53 -15.32
N ILE A 780 17.24 -11.09 -14.64
CA ILE A 780 17.07 -11.70 -13.32
C ILE A 780 18.34 -11.55 -12.49
N GLU A 781 18.19 -11.37 -11.19
CA GLU A 781 19.31 -11.43 -10.25
C GLU A 781 19.68 -12.87 -9.90
N VAL A 782 20.99 -13.12 -9.77
CA VAL A 782 21.57 -14.39 -9.36
C VAL A 782 22.42 -14.18 -8.12
N ILE A 783 22.06 -14.88 -7.05
CA ILE A 783 22.74 -14.88 -5.76
C ILE A 783 23.91 -15.86 -5.84
N PRO A 784 25.17 -15.42 -5.74
CA PRO A 784 26.33 -16.30 -5.81
C PRO A 784 26.42 -17.26 -4.61
N SER A 785 26.80 -18.52 -4.84
CA SER A 785 27.10 -19.49 -3.77
C SER A 785 28.58 -19.86 -3.71
N GLY A 786 29.16 -19.85 -2.50
CA GLY A 786 30.59 -20.14 -2.26
C GLY A 786 31.55 -19.09 -2.85
N ALA A 787 32.81 -19.10 -2.42
CA ALA A 787 33.86 -18.30 -3.07
C ALA A 787 34.45 -19.10 -4.25
N ASN A 788 34.63 -18.45 -5.41
CA ASN A 788 35.33 -18.98 -6.60
C ASN A 788 34.63 -20.12 -7.36
N LYS A 789 33.32 -20.32 -7.20
CA LYS A 789 32.56 -21.18 -8.10
C LYS A 789 32.09 -20.38 -9.32
N LYS A 790 32.32 -20.91 -10.52
CA LYS A 790 31.72 -20.39 -11.75
C LYS A 790 30.20 -20.48 -11.64
N ILE A 791 29.50 -19.43 -12.07
CA ILE A 791 28.04 -19.45 -12.16
C ILE A 791 27.65 -19.78 -13.59
N GLU A 792 26.78 -20.76 -13.77
CA GLU A 792 26.22 -21.12 -15.08
C GLU A 792 24.73 -20.82 -15.08
N VAL A 793 24.31 -19.98 -16.01
CA VAL A 793 22.91 -19.56 -16.16
C VAL A 793 22.43 -19.94 -17.56
N MET A 794 21.21 -20.47 -17.64
CA MET A 794 20.54 -20.77 -18.89
C MET A 794 19.25 -19.94 -19.02
N VAL A 795 18.97 -19.47 -20.23
CA VAL A 795 17.69 -18.86 -20.60
C VAL A 795 17.09 -19.62 -21.77
N LEU A 796 15.80 -19.94 -21.69
CA LEU A 796 15.10 -20.70 -22.74
C LEU A 796 13.67 -20.23 -22.94
N ASN A 797 13.09 -20.60 -24.08
CA ASN A 797 11.65 -20.66 -24.32
C ASN A 797 11.35 -21.60 -25.49
N GLN A 798 10.13 -21.60 -26.02
CA GLN A 798 9.78 -22.45 -27.18
C GLN A 798 10.57 -22.13 -28.46
N SER A 799 11.01 -20.88 -28.62
CA SER A 799 11.77 -20.43 -29.81
C SER A 799 13.28 -20.68 -29.64
N PHE A 800 13.79 -20.63 -28.40
CA PHE A 800 15.21 -20.76 -28.08
C PHE A 800 15.42 -21.91 -27.10
N LYS A 801 15.97 -23.03 -27.57
CA LYS A 801 16.09 -24.30 -26.82
C LYS A 801 17.23 -24.32 -25.77
N GLY A 802 17.57 -23.16 -25.21
CA GLY A 802 18.62 -22.98 -24.20
C GLY A 802 19.80 -22.15 -24.71
N THR A 803 19.99 -20.99 -24.11
CA THR A 803 21.15 -20.09 -24.28
C THR A 803 21.88 -20.01 -22.95
N TYR A 804 23.22 -20.08 -22.96
CA TYR A 804 24.02 -20.24 -21.74
C TYR A 804 24.96 -19.05 -21.51
N LEU A 805 25.18 -18.72 -20.25
CA LEU A 805 26.12 -17.72 -19.79
C LEU A 805 26.95 -18.28 -18.64
N THR A 806 28.27 -18.11 -18.70
CA THR A 806 29.20 -18.44 -17.61
C THR A 806 29.75 -17.16 -17.00
N ILE A 807 29.63 -17.01 -15.69
CA ILE A 807 30.19 -15.89 -14.92
C ILE A 807 31.44 -16.40 -14.18
N GLU A 808 32.60 -15.86 -14.55
CA GLU A 808 33.86 -16.10 -13.85
C GLU A 808 33.94 -15.18 -12.61
N ARG A 809 34.34 -15.73 -11.45
CA ARG A 809 34.33 -15.06 -10.14
C ARG A 809 35.69 -14.96 -9.49
#